data_AF-A0A9D6SS72-F1
#
_entry.id   AF-A0A9D6SS72-F1
#
_cell.length_a   1.000
_cell.length_b   1.000
_cell.length_c   1.000
_cell.angle_alpha   90.00
_cell.angle_beta   90.00
_cell.angle_gamma   90.00
#
_symmetry.space_group_name_H-M   'P 1'
#
loop_
_entity.id
_entity.type
_entity.pdbx_description
1 polymer ?
#
loop_
_entity_poly.entity_id
_entity_poly.type
_entity_poly.pdbx_seq_one_letter_code
_entity_poly.pdbx_strand_id
1 'polypeptide(L)'
;MGIVYEAFDPTIERTVALKTIRRDQLEGAEAGDVVARFQREAKAAGRLNHPNIVSIHDFGDDNNTMFIAMEFVHGRELKSYFEKNERFPMAEIARVMGQLLDALDYSHNYGVVHRDIKPANIIIQPNGQVKVADFGIARIESSQYTQAGTVLGTPTYMSPEQFMGQTVDRRSDIFSAGVVLYQFLTGERPFSGAATTIMHKVLSVEPPPPSMLNVQVPKPFDAVIAKAMAKRPEDRFQTAREFAEAIRTAAEGKAAPELDATVVAGAEATVKAAADRTATLKMPAQAAGTAQAETADVSFATPTPQRKAPLAIAAVVAGIIGLGIASYFVLLPSKSGDAPAAASGTPAPSAATAPAPAPAVPVQTDPGTMIISAVGLADPSDQKYQADKSLLTADLRADSKSQLVEKAIALYVERASLAKNYELLRAKLLSKSGDYIAGIVQEGAPQLGKDGLMHVTTQAAVKVREVQKSLNKMSREERVNFIRNNGDPKISVTISVRGDGAAATAQNSQVAENLLKERIKSFGFRIWSDDPTAPAAQQSKGADFAVIGEARLKKLSARLEASGITVEKYMLTSWTVKSIDKQSGEEIYYNNKLPVAAGSWATEEQALAAIGGKIADEFSRNFFLQHFNASERKVVLKIAGLPDMVTEDAIARELVGLQPVISVTRRAGASAVYDLQLSGGTGPLTDLVASAILKPLNAKLGQACFSLGATSGEQVAVTFDKACGDKAVLARLDTNPPASLYAAPPARQRSVLKDPNAIRKLTI
;
A
#
# COMPACT_ATOMS: atom_id res chain seq x y z
N MET A 1 15.29 -9.80 -10.03
CA MET A 1 16.35 -9.13 -9.25
C MET A 1 16.95 -10.16 -8.30
N GLY A 2 18.28 -10.17 -8.20
CA GLY A 2 19.06 -11.16 -7.47
C GLY A 2 18.92 -11.12 -5.95
N ILE A 3 19.53 -12.09 -5.27
CA ILE A 3 19.68 -12.13 -3.81
C ILE A 3 21.12 -11.70 -3.48
N VAL A 4 21.31 -10.91 -2.43
CA VAL A 4 22.63 -10.48 -1.96
C VAL A 4 22.93 -11.17 -0.64
N TYR A 5 24.09 -11.82 -0.54
CA TYR A 5 24.59 -12.52 0.63
C TYR A 5 25.81 -11.79 1.21
N GLU A 6 25.98 -11.83 2.52
CA GLU A 6 27.29 -11.64 3.14
C GLU A 6 28.09 -12.93 2.94
N ALA A 7 29.29 -12.82 2.37
CA ALA A 7 30.16 -13.95 2.08
C ALA A 7 31.59 -13.67 2.54
N PHE A 8 32.34 -14.73 2.80
CA PHE A 8 33.76 -14.65 3.15
C PHE A 8 34.59 -15.24 2.01
N ASP A 9 35.51 -14.47 1.47
CA ASP A 9 36.52 -14.91 0.51
C ASP A 9 37.69 -15.54 1.30
N PRO A 10 37.85 -16.88 1.29
CA PRO A 10 38.88 -17.56 2.07
C PRO A 10 40.28 -17.43 1.47
N THR A 11 40.41 -16.98 0.22
CA THR A 11 41.71 -16.86 -0.46
C THR A 11 42.38 -15.54 -0.10
N ILE A 12 41.60 -14.46 -0.10
CA ILE A 12 42.06 -13.10 0.23
C ILE A 12 41.77 -12.76 1.71
N GLU A 13 41.02 -13.63 2.42
CA GLU A 13 40.61 -13.48 3.82
C GLU A 13 39.82 -12.19 4.10
N ARG A 14 38.77 -11.95 3.32
CA ARG A 14 37.93 -10.75 3.45
C ARG A 14 36.45 -11.03 3.32
N THR A 15 35.64 -10.20 3.97
CA THR A 15 34.19 -10.20 3.78
C THR A 15 33.81 -9.44 2.50
N VAL A 16 32.91 -10.02 1.73
CA VAL A 16 32.37 -9.48 0.47
C VAL A 16 30.85 -9.58 0.46
N ALA A 17 30.20 -8.71 -0.31
CA ALA A 17 28.79 -8.87 -0.66
C ALA A 17 28.71 -9.68 -1.96
N LEU A 18 27.89 -10.73 -2.00
CA LEU A 18 27.76 -11.63 -3.14
C LEU A 18 26.33 -11.57 -3.69
N LYS A 19 26.15 -10.99 -4.88
CA LYS A 19 24.85 -10.89 -5.55
C LYS A 19 24.71 -12.02 -6.56
N THR A 20 23.66 -12.83 -6.44
CA THR A 20 23.37 -13.96 -7.35
C THR A 20 22.05 -13.77 -8.09
N ILE A 21 21.93 -14.32 -9.30
CA ILE A 21 20.65 -14.36 -10.00
C ILE A 21 19.75 -15.43 -9.35
N ARG A 22 18.47 -15.11 -9.12
CA ARG A 22 17.52 -16.08 -8.57
C ARG A 22 17.20 -17.17 -9.61
N ARG A 23 17.09 -18.43 -9.16
CA ARG A 23 16.83 -19.59 -10.03
C ARG A 23 15.52 -19.49 -10.80
N ASP A 24 14.47 -18.88 -10.23
CA ASP A 24 13.18 -18.63 -10.91
C ASP A 24 13.32 -17.77 -12.17
N GLN A 25 14.36 -16.95 -12.26
CA GLN A 25 14.63 -16.09 -13.43
C GLN A 25 15.51 -16.75 -14.49
N LEU A 26 16.08 -17.91 -14.17
CA LEU A 26 16.92 -18.71 -15.07
C LEU A 26 16.13 -19.86 -15.72
N GLU A 27 14.86 -20.04 -15.32
CA GLU A 27 13.95 -21.06 -15.84
C GLU A 27 12.96 -20.40 -16.83
N GLY A 28 13.21 -20.55 -18.15
CA GLY A 28 12.31 -20.05 -19.19
C GLY A 28 13.02 -19.55 -20.45
N ALA A 29 12.25 -19.14 -21.46
CA ALA A 29 12.76 -18.66 -22.75
C ALA A 29 13.57 -17.35 -22.64
N GLU A 30 13.42 -16.59 -21.56
CA GLU A 30 14.10 -15.29 -21.33
C GLU A 30 15.40 -15.40 -20.49
N ALA A 31 15.82 -16.61 -20.09
CA ALA A 31 16.98 -16.82 -19.22
C ALA A 31 18.29 -16.26 -19.82
N GLY A 32 18.48 -16.39 -21.14
CA GLY A 32 19.64 -15.84 -21.85
C GLY A 32 19.74 -14.31 -21.77
N ASP A 33 18.61 -13.61 -21.84
CA ASP A 33 18.55 -12.15 -21.76
C ASP A 33 18.86 -11.64 -20.34
N VAL A 34 18.38 -12.35 -19.32
CA VAL A 34 18.66 -12.05 -17.91
C VAL A 34 20.16 -12.18 -17.62
N VAL A 35 20.79 -13.26 -18.09
CA VAL A 35 22.24 -13.49 -17.92
C VAL A 35 23.06 -12.44 -18.66
N ALA A 36 22.72 -12.14 -19.92
CA ALA A 36 23.41 -11.13 -20.71
C ALA A 36 23.27 -9.72 -20.11
N ARG A 37 22.12 -9.41 -19.49
CA ARG A 37 21.91 -8.16 -18.74
C ARG A 37 22.78 -8.10 -17.49
N PHE A 38 22.83 -9.18 -16.71
CA PHE A 38 23.65 -9.27 -15.49
C PHE A 38 25.15 -9.13 -15.78
N GLN A 39 25.64 -9.76 -16.86
CA GLN A 39 27.01 -9.59 -17.34
C GLN A 39 27.34 -8.16 -17.76
N ARG A 40 26.40 -7.48 -18.44
CA ARG A 40 26.58 -6.06 -18.83
C ARG A 40 26.65 -5.14 -17.62
N GLU A 41 25.81 -5.38 -16.61
CA GLU A 41 25.83 -4.66 -15.33
C GLU A 41 27.19 -4.81 -14.65
N ALA A 42 27.68 -6.05 -14.49
CA ALA A 42 28.98 -6.33 -13.89
C ALA A 42 30.14 -5.65 -14.63
N LYS A 43 30.17 -5.76 -15.98
CA LYS A 43 31.24 -5.17 -16.81
C LYS A 43 31.28 -3.66 -16.75
N ALA A 44 30.12 -3.00 -16.72
CA ALA A 44 30.07 -1.55 -16.74
C ALA A 44 30.33 -0.96 -15.35
N ALA A 45 29.79 -1.55 -14.29
CA ALA A 45 30.12 -1.13 -12.92
C ALA A 45 31.55 -1.50 -12.51
N GLY A 46 32.12 -2.60 -13.01
CA GLY A 46 33.51 -2.98 -12.75
C GLY A 46 34.57 -2.04 -13.34
N ARG A 47 34.18 -1.11 -14.23
CA ARG A 47 35.07 -0.05 -14.73
C ARG A 47 35.11 1.17 -13.81
N LEU A 48 34.21 1.25 -12.84
CA LEU A 48 34.09 2.40 -11.96
C LEU A 48 34.93 2.15 -10.70
N ASN A 49 35.85 3.06 -10.41
CA ASN A 49 36.63 3.07 -9.18
C ASN A 49 36.52 4.45 -8.55
N HIS A 50 35.65 4.58 -7.57
CA HIS A 50 35.38 5.84 -6.89
C HIS A 50 35.05 5.58 -5.42
N PRO A 51 35.53 6.40 -4.48
CA PRO A 51 35.28 6.19 -3.04
C PRO A 51 33.78 6.11 -2.70
N ASN A 52 32.92 6.80 -3.45
CA ASN A 52 31.47 6.81 -3.25
C ASN A 52 30.68 5.80 -4.11
N ILE A 53 31.36 4.87 -4.80
CA ILE A 53 30.72 3.79 -5.57
C ILE A 53 31.12 2.46 -4.93
N VAL A 54 30.17 1.53 -4.81
CA VAL A 54 30.46 0.15 -4.37
C VAL A 54 31.35 -0.52 -5.41
N SER A 55 32.54 -0.96 -5.00
CA SER A 55 33.50 -1.56 -5.91
C SER A 55 33.11 -3.00 -6.23
N ILE A 56 33.17 -3.38 -7.51
CA ILE A 56 33.04 -4.79 -7.92
C ILE A 56 34.42 -5.43 -7.85
N HIS A 57 34.51 -6.55 -7.15
CA HIS A 57 35.74 -7.32 -6.99
C HIS A 57 35.87 -8.40 -8.06
N ASP A 58 34.78 -9.14 -8.32
CA ASP A 58 34.80 -10.23 -9.28
C ASP A 58 33.39 -10.51 -9.85
N PHE A 59 33.35 -11.20 -10.98
CA PHE A 59 32.14 -11.70 -11.60
C PHE A 59 32.40 -13.07 -12.21
N GLY A 60 31.56 -14.05 -11.89
CA GLY A 60 31.75 -15.43 -12.33
C GLY A 60 30.47 -16.25 -12.38
N ASP A 61 30.65 -17.51 -12.73
CA ASP A 61 29.63 -18.56 -12.72
C ASP A 61 30.14 -19.70 -11.85
N ASP A 62 29.35 -20.11 -10.86
CA ASP A 62 29.57 -21.34 -10.09
C ASP A 62 28.32 -22.23 -10.15
N ASN A 63 28.46 -23.46 -10.65
CA ASN A 63 27.37 -24.44 -10.73
C ASN A 63 26.06 -23.89 -11.33
N ASN A 64 26.15 -23.19 -12.47
CA ASN A 64 25.05 -22.51 -13.16
C ASN A 64 24.40 -21.38 -12.34
N THR A 65 25.14 -20.83 -11.38
CA THR A 65 24.73 -19.66 -10.58
C THR A 65 25.72 -18.54 -10.82
N MET A 66 25.31 -17.60 -11.69
CA MET A 66 26.05 -16.36 -11.92
C MET A 66 26.08 -15.50 -10.65
N PHE A 67 27.25 -14.97 -10.31
CA PHE A 67 27.46 -14.10 -9.16
C PHE A 67 28.29 -12.85 -9.49
N ILE A 68 28.05 -11.79 -8.74
CA ILE A 68 28.92 -10.59 -8.66
C ILE A 68 29.40 -10.48 -7.22
N ALA A 69 30.70 -10.57 -7.01
CA ALA A 69 31.35 -10.29 -5.73
C ALA A 69 31.70 -8.80 -5.68
N MET A 70 31.24 -8.11 -4.63
CA MET A 70 31.41 -6.66 -4.46
C MET A 70 31.86 -6.32 -3.05
N GLU A 71 32.31 -5.09 -2.86
CA GLU A 71 32.68 -4.53 -1.57
C GLU A 71 31.53 -4.70 -0.56
N PHE A 72 31.83 -5.27 0.60
CA PHE A 72 30.89 -5.32 1.72
C PHE A 72 30.89 -3.98 2.47
N VAL A 73 29.84 -3.19 2.29
CA VAL A 73 29.73 -1.86 2.93
C VAL A 73 29.04 -1.99 4.29
N HIS A 74 29.81 -1.81 5.36
CA HIS A 74 29.26 -1.64 6.70
C HIS A 74 28.60 -0.28 6.85
N GLY A 75 27.28 -0.23 6.73
CA GLY A 75 26.50 1.00 6.83
C GLY A 75 25.00 0.75 6.83
N ARG A 76 24.23 1.83 6.79
CA ARG A 76 22.77 1.77 6.75
C ARG A 76 22.27 2.44 5.48
N GLU A 77 21.34 1.79 4.80
CA GLU A 77 20.66 2.36 3.63
C GLU A 77 19.89 3.63 4.01
N LEU A 78 19.93 4.64 3.14
CA LEU A 78 19.20 5.90 3.30
C LEU A 78 17.69 5.65 3.46
N LYS A 79 17.15 4.61 2.80
CA LYS A 79 15.76 4.18 2.95
C LYS A 79 15.38 3.96 4.42
N SER A 80 16.24 3.30 5.19
CA SER A 80 15.97 2.98 6.59
C SER A 80 15.90 4.24 7.45
N TYR A 81 16.68 5.28 7.14
CA TYR A 81 16.60 6.56 7.84
C TYR A 81 15.25 7.24 7.58
N PHE A 82 14.80 7.27 6.33
CA PHE A 82 13.49 7.82 5.98
C PHE A 82 12.32 7.03 6.58
N GLU A 83 12.38 5.70 6.64
CA GLU A 83 11.34 4.88 7.26
C GLU A 83 11.20 5.11 8.77
N LYS A 84 12.31 5.46 9.46
CA LYS A 84 12.29 5.85 10.87
C LYS A 84 12.00 7.35 11.09
N ASN A 85 11.68 8.09 10.03
CA ASN A 85 11.44 9.54 10.06
C ASN A 85 12.62 10.36 10.64
N GLU A 86 13.85 9.85 10.56
CA GLU A 86 15.03 10.55 11.05
C GLU A 86 15.29 11.81 10.20
N ARG A 87 15.57 12.93 10.86
CA ARG A 87 15.82 14.23 10.21
C ARG A 87 17.31 14.51 10.21
N PHE A 88 17.79 15.06 9.09
CA PHE A 88 19.19 15.40 8.88
C PHE A 88 19.35 16.92 8.99
N PRO A 89 20.40 17.42 9.66
CA PRO A 89 20.73 18.84 9.60
C PRO A 89 21.14 19.22 8.17
N MET A 90 20.90 20.47 7.77
CA MET A 90 21.11 20.92 6.39
C MET A 90 22.54 20.68 5.88
N ALA A 91 23.55 20.88 6.74
CA ALA A 91 24.95 20.61 6.41
C ALA A 91 25.18 19.13 6.05
N GLU A 92 24.51 18.22 6.75
CA GLU A 92 24.60 16.78 6.50
C GLU A 92 23.85 16.39 5.22
N ILE A 93 22.68 16.99 4.96
CA ILE A 93 21.96 16.82 3.69
C ILE A 93 22.85 17.22 2.52
N ALA A 94 23.48 18.41 2.60
CA ALA A 94 24.38 18.90 1.56
C ALA A 94 25.61 17.99 1.38
N ARG A 95 26.17 17.45 2.47
CA ARG A 95 27.31 16.53 2.45
C ARG A 95 26.97 15.18 1.82
N VAL A 96 25.81 14.60 2.15
CA VAL A 96 25.35 13.33 1.59
C VAL A 96 25.01 13.49 0.11
N MET A 97 24.28 14.54 -0.26
CA MET A 97 23.93 14.83 -1.64
C MET A 97 25.16 15.17 -2.49
N GLY A 98 26.14 15.88 -1.93
CA GLY A 98 27.42 16.14 -2.61
C GLY A 98 28.12 14.85 -3.00
N GLN A 99 28.33 13.93 -2.05
CA GLN A 99 28.98 12.63 -2.34
C GLN A 99 28.19 11.75 -3.33
N LEU A 100 26.85 11.79 -3.27
CA LEU A 100 26.00 11.11 -4.25
C LEU A 100 26.22 11.69 -5.65
N LEU A 101 26.24 13.02 -5.77
CA LEU A 101 26.41 13.70 -7.05
C LEU A 101 27.84 13.57 -7.59
N ASP A 102 28.85 13.51 -6.72
CA ASP A 102 30.24 13.21 -7.12
C ASP A 102 30.35 11.80 -7.71
N ALA A 103 29.70 10.80 -7.10
CA ALA A 103 29.62 9.43 -7.64
C ALA A 103 28.91 9.40 -9.01
N LEU A 104 27.80 10.13 -9.15
CA LEU A 104 27.05 10.22 -10.39
C LEU A 104 27.87 10.89 -11.50
N ASP A 105 28.48 12.04 -11.21
CA ASP A 105 29.32 12.77 -12.18
C ASP A 105 30.47 11.90 -12.67
N TYR A 106 31.16 11.21 -11.75
CA TYR A 106 32.20 10.24 -12.08
C TYR A 106 31.67 9.17 -13.03
N SER A 107 30.56 8.51 -12.69
CA SER A 107 29.98 7.46 -13.56
C SER A 107 29.57 7.97 -14.94
N HIS A 108 28.99 9.18 -15.01
CA HIS A 108 28.54 9.81 -16.24
C HIS A 108 29.71 10.14 -17.17
N ASN A 109 30.85 10.55 -16.62
CA ASN A 109 32.08 10.81 -17.38
C ASN A 109 32.69 9.53 -17.98
N TYR A 110 32.38 8.37 -17.40
CA TYR A 110 32.72 7.04 -17.94
C TYR A 110 31.62 6.45 -18.84
N GLY A 111 30.60 7.25 -19.18
CA GLY A 111 29.50 6.83 -20.05
C GLY A 111 28.51 5.86 -19.39
N VAL A 112 28.54 5.74 -18.06
CA VAL A 112 27.65 4.86 -17.30
C VAL A 112 26.56 5.69 -16.64
N VAL A 113 25.30 5.41 -16.99
CA VAL A 113 24.12 6.02 -16.33
C VAL A 113 23.54 5.03 -15.33
N HIS A 114 23.20 5.47 -14.13
CA HIS A 114 22.76 4.60 -13.03
C HIS A 114 21.33 4.09 -13.22
N ARG A 115 20.38 4.95 -13.61
CA ARG A 115 18.96 4.64 -13.95
C ARG A 115 18.06 4.12 -12.82
N ASP A 116 18.57 3.82 -11.64
CA ASP A 116 17.76 3.40 -10.49
C ASP A 116 18.15 4.09 -9.17
N ILE A 117 18.45 5.40 -9.21
CA ILE A 117 18.78 6.17 -8.00
C ILE A 117 17.56 6.24 -7.09
N LYS A 118 17.70 5.69 -5.87
CA LYS A 118 16.68 5.66 -4.82
C LYS A 118 17.33 5.44 -3.46
N PRO A 119 16.64 5.74 -2.34
CA PRO A 119 17.21 5.61 -1.00
C PRO A 119 17.70 4.21 -0.61
N ALA A 120 17.19 3.14 -1.23
CA ALA A 120 17.65 1.78 -0.97
C ALA A 120 19.04 1.47 -1.58
N ASN A 121 19.47 2.27 -2.57
CA ASN A 121 20.75 2.09 -3.27
C ASN A 121 21.85 3.04 -2.76
N ILE A 122 21.56 3.79 -1.69
CA ILE A 122 22.46 4.79 -1.10
C ILE A 122 22.75 4.34 0.32
N ILE A 123 23.98 3.95 0.61
CA ILE A 123 24.40 3.45 1.92
C ILE A 123 25.24 4.52 2.61
N ILE A 124 24.92 4.83 3.87
CA ILE A 124 25.69 5.76 4.71
C ILE A 124 26.45 4.94 5.74
N GLN A 125 27.78 5.02 5.69
CA GLN A 125 28.68 4.37 6.64
C GLN A 125 28.74 5.15 7.97
N PRO A 126 29.17 4.51 9.08
CA PRO A 126 29.28 5.19 10.39
C PRO A 126 30.19 6.42 10.40
N ASN A 127 31.20 6.48 9.52
CA ASN A 127 32.07 7.65 9.33
C ASN A 127 31.42 8.75 8.46
N GLY A 128 30.17 8.57 8.03
CA GLY A 128 29.42 9.46 7.17
C GLY A 128 29.69 9.29 5.66
N GLN A 129 30.60 8.42 5.23
CA GLN A 129 30.84 8.21 3.80
C GLN A 129 29.62 7.59 3.12
N VAL A 130 29.30 8.08 1.92
CA VAL A 130 28.22 7.56 1.09
C VAL A 130 28.76 6.55 0.10
N LYS A 131 28.09 5.41 -0.06
CA LYS A 131 28.35 4.40 -1.09
C LYS A 131 27.10 4.18 -1.93
N VAL A 132 27.23 4.35 -3.25
CA VAL A 132 26.15 4.10 -4.22
C VAL A 132 26.29 2.68 -4.76
N ALA A 133 25.23 1.89 -4.60
CA ALA A 133 25.13 0.49 -5.01
C ALA A 133 24.17 0.30 -6.20
N ASP A 134 24.24 -0.86 -6.84
CA ASP A 134 23.25 -1.30 -7.85
C ASP A 134 23.05 -0.33 -9.03
N PHE A 135 24.13 -0.09 -9.79
CA PHE A 135 24.06 0.62 -11.08
C PHE A 135 23.14 -0.15 -12.04
N GLY A 136 21.90 0.31 -12.17
CA GLY A 136 20.76 -0.31 -12.86
C GLY A 136 20.83 -0.30 -14.39
N ILE A 137 21.97 -0.71 -14.95
CA ILE A 137 22.29 -0.67 -16.37
C ILE A 137 21.35 -1.57 -17.20
N ALA A 138 20.79 -2.60 -16.57
CA ALA A 138 19.92 -3.62 -17.18
C ALA A 138 18.47 -3.18 -17.52
N ARG A 139 18.07 -1.92 -17.28
CA ARG A 139 16.66 -1.46 -17.43
C ARG A 139 16.22 -1.01 -18.84
N ILE A 140 17.04 -1.18 -19.88
CA ILE A 140 16.59 -0.84 -21.24
C ILE A 140 15.78 -2.01 -21.82
N GLU A 141 14.45 -1.93 -21.67
CA GLU A 141 13.47 -2.25 -22.72
C GLU A 141 12.05 -1.94 -22.19
N SER A 142 11.46 -0.91 -22.76
CA SER A 142 10.18 -0.30 -22.42
C SER A 142 8.94 -1.09 -22.90
N SER A 143 9.12 -2.31 -23.41
CA SER A 143 8.04 -3.08 -24.05
C SER A 143 7.20 -3.93 -23.09
N GLN A 144 7.71 -4.32 -21.91
CA GLN A 144 6.94 -5.13 -20.96
C GLN A 144 6.17 -4.32 -19.89
N TYR A 145 6.46 -3.02 -19.73
CA TYR A 145 5.81 -2.19 -18.71
C TYR A 145 4.35 -1.84 -19.06
N THR A 146 3.98 -1.90 -20.34
CA THR A 146 2.65 -1.54 -20.84
C THR A 146 1.69 -2.73 -20.98
N GLN A 147 2.17 -3.97 -21.06
CA GLN A 147 1.33 -5.13 -21.39
C GLN A 147 0.80 -5.95 -20.19
N ALA A 148 1.33 -5.79 -18.96
CA ALA A 148 0.94 -6.67 -17.84
C ALA A 148 0.56 -5.98 -16.52
N GLY A 149 0.50 -4.64 -16.46
CA GLY A 149 0.02 -3.89 -15.28
C GLY A 149 0.80 -4.11 -13.96
N THR A 150 1.85 -4.93 -13.98
CA THR A 150 2.68 -5.30 -12.83
C THR A 150 3.95 -4.47 -12.90
N VAL A 151 3.88 -3.24 -12.38
CA VAL A 151 5.08 -2.43 -12.15
C VAL A 151 5.90 -3.09 -11.04
N LEU A 152 6.96 -3.80 -11.44
CA LEU A 152 7.90 -4.43 -10.52
C LEU A 152 8.73 -3.34 -9.82
N GLY A 153 8.23 -2.85 -8.68
CA GLY A 153 8.93 -1.90 -7.82
C GLY A 153 8.10 -0.67 -7.42
N THR A 154 8.69 0.21 -6.60
CA THR A 154 8.09 1.49 -6.22
C THR A 154 8.60 2.56 -7.20
N PRO A 155 7.81 3.01 -8.19
CA PRO A 155 8.32 3.84 -9.29
C PRO A 155 8.50 5.31 -8.91
N THR A 156 8.57 5.64 -7.62
CA THR A 156 8.51 7.02 -7.11
C THR A 156 9.71 7.88 -7.45
N TYR A 157 10.86 7.28 -7.79
CA TYR A 157 12.10 8.00 -8.11
C TYR A 157 12.42 7.99 -9.61
N MET A 158 11.60 7.35 -10.44
CA MET A 158 11.81 7.28 -11.89
C MET A 158 11.55 8.64 -12.55
N SER A 159 12.34 8.97 -13.56
CA SER A 159 12.14 10.19 -14.35
C SER A 159 11.02 10.05 -15.39
N PRO A 160 10.46 11.17 -15.90
CA PRO A 160 9.44 11.16 -16.94
C PRO A 160 9.79 10.32 -18.17
N GLU A 161 11.01 10.46 -18.69
CA GLU A 161 11.50 9.73 -19.86
C GLU A 161 11.60 8.22 -19.61
N GLN A 162 11.88 7.79 -18.37
CA GLN A 162 11.85 6.37 -18.01
C GLN A 162 10.43 5.80 -18.05
N PHE A 163 9.42 6.55 -17.59
CA PHE A 163 8.02 6.13 -17.67
C PHE A 163 7.49 6.10 -19.10
N MET A 164 7.94 7.03 -19.94
CA MET A 164 7.56 7.08 -21.36
C MET A 164 8.34 6.09 -22.22
N GLY A 165 9.34 5.38 -21.66
CA GLY A 165 10.21 4.48 -22.41
C GLY A 165 11.06 5.20 -23.46
N GLN A 166 11.33 6.49 -23.26
CA GLN A 166 12.18 7.32 -24.11
C GLN A 166 13.67 7.07 -23.81
N THR A 167 14.55 7.67 -24.61
CA THR A 167 16.00 7.58 -24.39
C THR A 167 16.38 8.15 -23.01
N VAL A 168 16.98 7.30 -22.18
CA VAL A 168 17.42 7.63 -20.82
C VAL A 168 18.90 8.00 -20.85
N ASP A 169 19.22 9.24 -20.47
CA ASP A 169 20.58 9.76 -20.35
C ASP A 169 20.93 10.15 -18.90
N ARG A 170 22.10 10.75 -18.70
CA ARG A 170 22.60 11.18 -17.37
C ARG A 170 21.63 12.09 -16.59
N ARG A 171 20.76 12.83 -17.27
CA ARG A 171 19.80 13.77 -16.67
C ARG A 171 18.62 13.06 -16.02
N SER A 172 18.43 11.76 -16.29
CA SER A 172 17.49 10.91 -15.55
C SER A 172 17.94 10.70 -14.11
N ASP A 173 19.24 10.46 -13.90
CA ASP A 173 19.80 10.32 -12.54
C ASP A 173 19.70 11.62 -11.75
N ILE A 174 19.85 12.78 -12.42
CA ILE A 174 19.67 14.11 -11.82
C ILE A 174 18.24 14.29 -11.30
N PHE A 175 17.23 13.89 -12.09
CA PHE A 175 15.83 13.93 -11.64
C PHE A 175 15.63 13.06 -10.40
N SER A 176 16.12 11.82 -10.42
CA SER A 176 16.00 10.89 -9.29
C SER A 176 16.72 11.41 -8.04
N ALA A 177 17.90 12.00 -8.19
CA ALA A 177 18.61 12.66 -7.09
C ALA A 177 17.84 13.89 -6.57
N GLY A 178 17.15 14.63 -7.43
CA GLY A 178 16.23 15.70 -7.05
C GLY A 178 15.08 15.22 -6.17
N VAL A 179 14.50 14.05 -6.50
CA VAL A 179 13.47 13.42 -5.66
C VAL A 179 14.02 13.02 -4.28
N VAL A 180 15.27 12.53 -4.21
CA VAL A 180 15.94 12.22 -2.94
C VAL A 180 16.18 13.48 -2.11
N LEU A 181 16.69 14.55 -2.72
CA LEU A 181 16.88 15.84 -2.05
C LEU A 181 15.55 16.41 -1.52
N TYR A 182 14.47 16.34 -2.31
CA TYR A 182 13.14 16.77 -1.88
C TYR A 182 12.71 16.05 -0.59
N GLN A 183 12.94 14.74 -0.54
CA GLN A 183 12.59 13.93 0.63
C GLN A 183 13.46 14.25 1.85
N PHE A 184 14.75 14.55 1.67
CA PHE A 184 15.58 15.07 2.76
C PHE A 184 15.03 16.38 3.34
N LEU A 185 14.64 17.31 2.47
CA LEU A 185 14.21 18.66 2.87
C LEU A 185 12.83 18.68 3.53
N THR A 186 11.90 17.84 3.05
CA THR A 186 10.50 17.86 3.46
C THR A 186 10.11 16.71 4.40
N GLY A 187 10.88 15.61 4.37
CA GLY A 187 10.52 14.34 5.02
C GLY A 187 9.50 13.52 4.25
N GLU A 188 8.97 14.03 3.12
CA GLU A 188 7.96 13.37 2.31
C GLU A 188 8.42 13.20 0.87
N ARG A 189 7.81 12.26 0.14
CA ARG A 189 8.10 12.09 -1.29
C ARG A 189 7.28 13.10 -2.09
N PRO A 190 7.84 13.73 -3.15
CA PRO A 190 7.14 14.74 -3.95
C PRO A 190 5.89 14.18 -4.63
N PHE A 191 5.92 12.88 -4.98
CA PHE A 191 4.81 12.19 -5.61
C PHE A 191 4.41 10.95 -4.81
N SER A 192 3.14 10.88 -4.42
CA SER A 192 2.56 9.75 -3.69
C SER A 192 1.25 9.28 -4.35
N GLY A 193 0.96 7.98 -4.26
CA GLY A 193 -0.22 7.35 -4.86
C GLY A 193 0.06 5.93 -5.36
N ALA A 194 -0.91 5.33 -6.06
CA ALA A 194 -0.70 4.09 -6.80
C ALA A 194 0.27 4.33 -7.98
N ALA A 195 0.82 3.25 -8.56
CA ALA A 195 1.82 3.35 -9.63
C ALA A 195 1.35 4.21 -10.81
N THR A 196 0.10 4.07 -11.26
CA THR A 196 -0.51 4.88 -12.34
C THR A 196 -0.67 6.35 -11.96
N THR A 197 -0.97 6.65 -10.69
CA THR A 197 -1.06 8.02 -10.17
C THR A 197 0.32 8.67 -10.05
N ILE A 198 1.32 7.91 -9.58
CA ILE A 198 2.71 8.37 -9.53
C ILE A 198 3.18 8.67 -10.95
N MET A 199 2.93 7.78 -11.91
CA MET A 199 3.24 8.01 -13.32
C MET A 199 2.60 9.32 -13.80
N HIS A 200 1.29 9.50 -13.66
CA HIS A 200 0.64 10.76 -14.05
C HIS A 200 1.28 11.98 -13.37
N LYS A 201 1.50 11.95 -12.05
CA LYS A 201 2.11 13.07 -11.32
C LYS A 201 3.54 13.38 -11.76
N VAL A 202 4.35 12.34 -11.98
CA VAL A 202 5.71 12.51 -12.48
C VAL A 202 5.68 13.17 -13.86
N LEU A 203 4.72 12.82 -14.72
CA LEU A 203 4.62 13.35 -16.07
C LEU A 203 4.01 14.76 -16.17
N SER A 204 3.08 15.14 -15.27
CA SER A 204 2.26 16.35 -15.47
C SER A 204 2.12 17.28 -14.26
N VAL A 205 2.61 16.90 -13.09
CA VAL A 205 2.42 17.70 -11.85
C VAL A 205 3.76 18.17 -11.30
N GLU A 206 3.88 19.46 -11.04
CA GLU A 206 5.01 20.03 -10.32
C GLU A 206 4.87 19.79 -8.81
N PRO A 207 5.94 19.39 -8.09
CA PRO A 207 5.88 19.20 -6.66
C PRO A 207 5.74 20.55 -5.93
N PRO A 208 5.06 20.60 -4.78
CA PRO A 208 5.02 21.80 -3.95
C PRO A 208 6.44 22.25 -3.56
N PRO A 209 6.74 23.56 -3.54
CA PRO A 209 8.05 24.05 -3.10
C PRO A 209 8.40 23.54 -1.68
N PRO A 210 9.62 23.02 -1.45
CA PRO A 210 10.05 22.54 -0.13
C PRO A 210 9.84 23.54 1.01
N SER A 211 10.07 24.84 0.75
CA SER A 211 9.90 25.90 1.75
C SER A 211 8.46 26.07 2.25
N MET A 212 7.46 25.63 1.47
CA MET A 212 6.05 25.62 1.89
C MET A 212 5.74 24.51 2.88
N LEU A 213 6.47 23.38 2.81
CA LEU A 213 6.26 22.22 3.69
C LEU A 213 7.15 22.27 4.94
N ASN A 214 8.35 22.84 4.81
CA ASN A 214 9.30 22.97 5.90
C ASN A 214 9.92 24.38 5.91
N VAL A 215 9.47 25.21 6.85
CA VAL A 215 9.92 26.60 7.03
C VAL A 215 11.41 26.74 7.35
N GLN A 216 12.08 25.66 7.76
CA GLN A 216 13.52 25.64 8.02
C GLN A 216 14.35 25.47 6.75
N VAL A 217 13.71 25.18 5.60
CA VAL A 217 14.40 25.06 4.32
C VAL A 217 14.66 26.45 3.74
N PRO A 218 15.93 26.80 3.43
CA PRO A 218 16.24 28.05 2.75
C PRO A 218 15.50 28.14 1.41
N LYS A 219 14.86 29.28 1.13
CA LYS A 219 14.13 29.54 -0.13
C LYS A 219 14.90 29.22 -1.42
N PRO A 220 16.24 29.41 -1.51
CA PRO A 220 16.99 29.01 -2.70
C PRO A 220 16.80 27.54 -3.10
N PHE A 221 16.48 26.63 -2.17
CA PHE A 221 16.23 25.23 -2.49
C PHE A 221 14.98 25.00 -3.35
N ASP A 222 14.01 25.93 -3.36
CA ASP A 222 12.81 25.80 -4.18
C ASP A 222 13.17 25.83 -5.67
N ALA A 223 14.05 26.75 -6.07
CA ALA A 223 14.53 26.85 -7.45
C ALA A 223 15.42 25.66 -7.83
N VAL A 224 16.26 25.19 -6.89
CA VAL A 224 17.13 24.02 -7.09
C VAL A 224 16.29 22.76 -7.34
N ILE A 225 15.25 22.53 -6.55
CA ILE A 225 14.33 21.40 -6.74
C ILE A 225 13.55 21.53 -8.04
N ALA A 226 13.01 22.71 -8.34
CA ALA A 226 12.25 22.94 -9.58
C ALA A 226 13.11 22.65 -10.81
N LYS A 227 14.38 23.08 -10.82
CA LYS A 227 15.31 22.80 -11.92
C LYS A 227 15.69 21.32 -11.98
N ALA A 228 16.05 20.68 -10.86
CA ALA A 228 16.42 19.27 -10.86
C ALA A 228 15.28 18.34 -11.31
N MET A 229 14.03 18.68 -10.96
CA MET A 229 12.84 17.87 -11.23
C MET A 229 12.01 18.36 -12.42
N ALA A 230 12.56 19.25 -13.26
CA ALA A 230 11.89 19.73 -14.46
C ALA A 230 11.50 18.56 -15.37
N LYS A 231 10.31 18.62 -16.00
CA LYS A 231 9.79 17.49 -16.77
C LYS A 231 10.61 17.19 -18.00
N ARG A 232 11.03 18.23 -18.69
CA ARG A 232 11.90 18.17 -19.86
C ARG A 232 13.38 18.04 -19.42
N PRO A 233 14.13 17.03 -19.88
CA PRO A 233 15.54 16.87 -19.51
C PRO A 233 16.42 18.09 -19.81
N GLU A 234 16.16 18.83 -20.88
CA GLU A 234 16.85 20.05 -21.27
C GLU A 234 16.69 21.20 -20.26
N ASP A 235 15.61 21.22 -19.50
CA ASP A 235 15.34 22.26 -18.49
C ASP A 235 16.02 21.92 -17.14
N ARG A 236 16.66 20.75 -17.02
CA ARG A 236 17.36 20.30 -15.81
C ARG A 236 18.79 20.82 -15.75
N PHE A 237 19.48 20.56 -14.62
CA PHE A 237 20.93 20.63 -14.59
C PHE A 237 21.53 19.68 -15.63
N GLN A 238 22.56 20.12 -16.34
CA GLN A 238 23.13 19.33 -17.43
C GLN A 238 24.20 18.34 -16.94
N THR A 239 24.78 18.60 -15.76
CA THR A 239 25.76 17.74 -15.09
C THR A 239 25.43 17.56 -13.61
N ALA A 240 25.88 16.45 -13.01
CA ALA A 240 25.71 16.23 -11.57
C ALA A 240 26.54 17.22 -10.75
N ARG A 241 27.70 17.66 -11.29
CA ARG A 241 28.52 18.73 -10.70
C ARG A 241 27.77 20.06 -10.57
N GLU A 242 27.09 20.52 -11.62
CA GLU A 242 26.25 21.75 -11.56
C GLU A 242 25.19 21.66 -10.47
N PHE A 243 24.57 20.49 -10.32
CA PHE A 243 23.56 20.28 -9.28
C PHE A 243 24.18 20.33 -7.87
N ALA A 244 25.38 19.76 -7.69
CA ALA A 244 26.08 19.79 -6.40
C ALA A 244 26.49 21.22 -6.00
N GLU A 245 26.94 22.03 -6.97
CA GLU A 245 27.27 23.45 -6.77
C GLU A 245 26.03 24.26 -6.38
N ALA A 246 24.89 23.99 -7.01
CA ALA A 246 23.61 24.65 -6.69
C ALA A 246 23.13 24.32 -5.27
N ILE A 247 23.23 23.06 -4.83
CA ILE A 247 22.90 22.64 -3.45
C ILE A 247 23.80 23.35 -2.44
N ARG A 248 25.10 23.42 -2.71
CA ARG A 248 26.09 24.08 -1.82
C ARG A 248 25.78 25.56 -1.67
N THR A 249 25.51 26.24 -2.78
CA THR A 249 25.16 27.67 -2.80
C THR A 249 23.86 27.94 -2.05
N ALA A 250 22.84 27.09 -2.25
CA ALA A 250 21.56 27.18 -1.55
C ALA A 250 21.69 26.93 -0.03
N ALA A 251 22.56 26.01 0.38
CA ALA A 251 22.85 25.74 1.79
C ALA A 251 23.54 26.91 2.50
N GLU A 252 24.34 27.71 1.77
CA GLU A 252 24.94 28.96 2.26
C GLU A 252 23.96 30.14 2.30
N GLY A 253 22.71 29.96 1.85
CA GLY A 253 21.70 31.02 1.79
C GLY A 253 21.90 32.04 0.67
N LYS A 254 22.81 31.77 -0.28
CA LYS A 254 23.03 32.59 -1.47
C LYS A 254 22.10 32.11 -2.60
N ALA A 255 21.57 33.03 -3.39
CA ALA A 255 20.83 32.65 -4.61
C ALA A 255 21.79 31.96 -5.59
N ALA A 256 21.32 30.90 -6.25
CA ALA A 256 22.12 30.17 -7.25
C ALA A 256 22.54 31.13 -8.38
N PRO A 257 23.75 30.97 -8.96
CA PRO A 257 24.19 31.81 -10.08
C PRO A 257 23.25 31.62 -11.28
N GLU A 258 22.64 32.71 -11.75
CA GLU A 258 21.81 32.73 -12.94
C GLU A 258 22.67 32.44 -14.18
N LEU A 259 22.45 31.28 -14.79
CA LEU A 259 22.83 31.00 -16.18
C LEU A 259 21.52 30.82 -16.96
N ASP A 260 21.34 31.76 -17.89
CA ASP A 260 20.24 31.96 -18.85
C ASP A 260 18.84 32.24 -18.29
N ALA A 261 18.54 33.54 -18.20
CA ALA A 261 17.24 34.09 -17.90
C ALA A 261 16.30 34.01 -19.12
N THR A 262 15.15 33.35 -18.95
CA THR A 262 13.91 33.72 -19.65
C THR A 262 12.79 33.66 -18.63
N VAL A 263 12.64 34.72 -17.84
CA VAL A 263 11.49 34.94 -16.96
C VAL A 263 10.55 35.91 -17.68
N VAL A 264 9.37 35.40 -18.06
CA VAL A 264 8.22 36.25 -18.38
C VAL A 264 7.49 36.54 -17.08
N ALA A 265 7.63 37.76 -16.57
CA ALA A 265 6.67 38.38 -15.67
C ALA A 265 6.63 39.88 -15.99
N GLY A 266 5.52 40.35 -16.54
CA GLY A 266 5.31 41.76 -16.86
C GLY A 266 4.76 42.54 -15.67
N ALA A 267 5.15 43.81 -15.55
CA ALA A 267 4.23 44.94 -15.66
C ALA A 267 4.98 46.29 -15.60
N GLU A 268 4.57 47.16 -16.52
CA GLU A 268 4.65 48.62 -16.54
C GLU A 268 5.95 49.35 -16.90
N ALA A 269 5.74 50.31 -17.80
CA ALA A 269 6.71 51.00 -18.62
C ALA A 269 7.10 52.35 -18.03
N THR A 270 8.33 52.80 -18.30
CA THR A 270 8.60 54.23 -18.47
C THR A 270 9.70 54.42 -19.51
N VAL A 271 9.37 55.19 -20.54
CA VAL A 271 10.22 55.51 -21.70
C VAL A 271 11.11 56.72 -21.37
N LYS A 272 12.39 56.67 -21.76
CA LYS A 272 13.11 57.84 -22.28
C LYS A 272 14.18 57.40 -23.28
N ALA A 273 14.24 58.12 -24.40
CA ALA A 273 14.95 57.78 -25.63
C ALA A 273 16.23 58.61 -25.87
N ALA A 274 16.99 58.13 -26.87
CA ALA A 274 18.05 58.75 -27.68
C ALA A 274 19.45 58.82 -27.02
N ALA A 275 20.59 58.48 -27.66
CA ALA A 275 21.02 58.72 -29.04
C ALA A 275 22.31 57.94 -29.39
N ASP A 276 22.47 57.62 -30.68
CA ASP A 276 23.68 57.36 -31.49
C ASP A 276 24.97 56.79 -30.88
N ARG A 277 25.44 55.67 -31.47
CA ARG A 277 26.63 55.69 -32.35
C ARG A 277 26.86 54.37 -33.11
N THR A 278 27.39 54.59 -34.31
CA THR A 278 27.59 53.77 -35.49
C THR A 278 28.80 52.82 -35.43
N ALA A 279 28.86 51.92 -36.42
CA ALA A 279 30.03 51.20 -36.98
C ALA A 279 30.37 49.84 -36.33
N THR A 280 30.68 48.76 -37.04
CA THR A 280 30.83 48.45 -38.47
C THR A 280 30.93 46.93 -38.60
N LEU A 281 30.23 46.33 -39.56
CA LEU A 281 30.44 44.97 -40.03
C LEU A 281 31.78 44.85 -40.77
N LYS A 282 32.57 43.81 -40.47
CA LYS A 282 33.67 43.34 -41.32
C LYS A 282 33.60 41.82 -41.42
N MET A 283 33.19 41.37 -42.60
CA MET A 283 33.44 40.04 -43.16
C MET A 283 34.13 40.31 -44.52
N PRO A 284 35.14 39.51 -44.89
CA PRO A 284 34.97 38.65 -46.08
C PRO A 284 35.83 37.37 -45.95
N ALA A 285 35.79 36.33 -46.78
CA ALA A 285 34.90 35.82 -47.82
C ALA A 285 35.45 34.42 -48.21
N GLN A 286 34.63 33.69 -48.95
CA GLN A 286 34.78 32.31 -49.46
C GLN A 286 36.06 32.01 -50.25
N ALA A 287 36.42 30.71 -50.29
CA ALA A 287 36.67 30.01 -51.55
C ALA A 287 36.37 28.50 -51.41
N ALA A 288 35.70 27.96 -52.44
CA ALA A 288 35.24 26.59 -52.58
C ALA A 288 36.35 25.62 -53.03
N GLY A 289 36.18 24.33 -52.72
CA GLY A 289 36.99 23.24 -53.26
C GLY A 289 36.35 21.88 -52.98
N THR A 290 35.75 21.31 -54.02
CA THR A 290 35.28 19.92 -54.13
C THR A 290 36.44 18.91 -54.06
N ALA A 291 36.25 17.75 -53.41
CA ALA A 291 36.45 16.40 -53.99
C ALA A 291 36.67 15.30 -52.93
N GLN A 292 35.93 14.21 -53.14
CA GLN A 292 36.29 12.80 -53.01
C GLN A 292 36.54 12.13 -51.64
N ALA A 293 35.77 11.05 -51.48
CA ALA A 293 35.99 9.94 -50.60
C ALA A 293 37.28 9.21 -50.96
N GLU A 294 38.04 8.80 -49.95
CA GLU A 294 38.99 7.71 -50.07
C GLU A 294 38.98 6.85 -48.80
N THR A 295 38.78 5.57 -49.07
CA THR A 295 38.74 4.40 -48.20
C THR A 295 40.14 4.05 -47.69
N ALA A 296 40.25 3.65 -46.43
CA ALA A 296 41.41 2.92 -45.94
C ALA A 296 40.96 1.58 -45.34
N ASP A 297 41.24 0.52 -46.09
CA ASP A 297 41.18 -0.90 -45.75
C ASP A 297 41.98 -1.24 -44.50
N VAL A 298 41.42 -2.07 -43.62
CA VAL A 298 42.21 -3.08 -42.91
C VAL A 298 41.43 -4.41 -42.90
N SER A 299 42.01 -5.37 -43.60
CA SER A 299 41.51 -6.70 -43.91
C SER A 299 41.51 -7.67 -42.72
N PHE A 300 40.51 -8.56 -42.70
CA PHE A 300 40.32 -9.64 -41.74
C PHE A 300 41.21 -10.85 -42.02
N ALA A 301 41.76 -11.46 -40.97
CA ALA A 301 42.30 -12.82 -41.02
C ALA A 301 41.75 -13.65 -39.85
N THR A 302 40.95 -14.67 -40.21
CA THR A 302 40.51 -15.79 -39.36
C THR A 302 41.67 -16.76 -39.11
N PRO A 303 41.55 -17.60 -38.06
CA PRO A 303 41.54 -19.04 -38.39
C PRO A 303 40.53 -19.86 -37.57
N THR A 304 40.01 -20.90 -38.24
CA THR A 304 39.16 -21.98 -37.71
C THR A 304 39.98 -23.31 -37.70
N PRO A 305 39.40 -24.47 -37.32
CA PRO A 305 39.80 -25.28 -36.17
C PRO A 305 40.56 -26.59 -36.53
N GLN A 306 41.19 -27.26 -35.57
CA GLN A 306 41.57 -28.68 -35.74
C GLN A 306 41.39 -29.52 -34.47
N ARG A 307 40.58 -30.58 -34.62
CA ARG A 307 40.48 -31.77 -33.75
C ARG A 307 41.61 -32.75 -34.07
N LYS A 308 42.15 -33.44 -33.05
CA LYS A 308 42.48 -34.89 -33.07
C LYS A 308 42.43 -35.48 -31.65
N ALA A 309 41.68 -36.58 -31.49
CA ALA A 309 41.91 -37.68 -30.53
C ALA A 309 42.61 -38.84 -31.32
N PRO A 310 42.90 -40.08 -30.82
CA PRO A 310 42.48 -40.75 -29.57
C PRO A 310 43.51 -41.76 -28.92
N LEU A 311 43.01 -42.59 -27.98
CA LEU A 311 43.49 -43.91 -27.49
C LEU A 311 44.66 -43.95 -26.45
N ALA A 312 44.82 -44.91 -25.53
CA ALA A 312 44.01 -45.77 -24.63
C ALA A 312 45.01 -46.72 -23.91
N ILE A 313 44.52 -47.50 -22.92
CA ILE A 313 45.10 -48.68 -22.23
C ILE A 313 45.87 -48.37 -20.92
N ALA A 314 45.79 -49.10 -19.81
CA ALA A 314 44.77 -49.89 -19.09
C ALA A 314 45.44 -50.46 -17.81
N ALA A 315 44.65 -50.61 -16.73
CA ALA A 315 44.62 -51.69 -15.72
C ALA A 315 45.62 -51.78 -14.54
N VAL A 316 45.06 -52.38 -13.45
CA VAL A 316 45.65 -53.02 -12.24
C VAL A 316 45.70 -52.11 -10.99
N VAL A 317 45.07 -52.36 -9.83
CA VAL A 317 44.34 -53.51 -9.25
C VAL A 317 43.44 -53.04 -8.08
N ALA A 318 42.32 -53.72 -7.90
CA ALA A 318 41.46 -53.67 -6.72
C ALA A 318 41.94 -54.66 -5.64
N GLY A 319 41.83 -54.28 -4.37
CA GLY A 319 41.78 -55.22 -3.26
C GLY A 319 42.76 -54.91 -2.12
N ILE A 320 42.22 -54.43 -0.99
CA ILE A 320 42.29 -55.12 0.30
C ILE A 320 41.10 -54.67 1.15
N ILE A 321 40.44 -55.69 1.68
CA ILE A 321 39.25 -55.71 2.51
C ILE A 321 39.57 -55.21 3.92
N GLY A 322 38.50 -54.76 4.59
CA GLY A 322 38.44 -54.23 5.95
C GLY A 322 39.26 -54.94 7.03
N LEU A 323 39.63 -54.13 8.01
CA LEU A 323 39.81 -54.44 9.43
C LEU A 323 40.09 -53.10 10.14
N GLY A 324 39.30 -52.74 11.17
CA GLY A 324 39.65 -51.59 12.00
C GLY A 324 38.51 -50.78 12.62
N ILE A 325 37.40 -51.41 13.01
CA ILE A 325 36.67 -50.94 14.19
C ILE A 325 37.57 -51.25 15.39
N ALA A 326 37.66 -50.30 16.34
CA ALA A 326 38.40 -50.32 17.61
C ALA A 326 39.79 -49.66 17.59
N SER A 327 39.81 -48.34 17.81
CA SER A 327 40.76 -47.68 18.73
C SER A 327 40.56 -46.15 18.68
N TYR A 328 39.48 -45.66 19.28
CA TYR A 328 39.44 -44.27 19.74
C TYR A 328 38.62 -44.18 21.04
N PHE A 329 39.03 -44.99 22.00
CA PHE A 329 38.89 -44.72 23.41
C PHE A 329 40.27 -44.93 24.02
N VAL A 330 40.58 -44.13 25.05
CA VAL A 330 41.71 -44.20 25.98
C VAL A 330 42.79 -43.11 25.78
N LEU A 331 43.04 -42.44 26.92
CA LEU A 331 44.08 -41.44 27.31
C LEU A 331 43.69 -39.96 27.11
N LEU A 332 43.53 -39.08 28.12
CA LEU A 332 43.93 -38.97 29.56
C LEU A 332 43.20 -37.73 30.18
N PRO A 333 43.37 -37.33 31.47
CA PRO A 333 43.49 -38.06 32.73
C PRO A 333 42.59 -37.53 33.88
N SER A 334 42.44 -38.36 34.92
CA SER A 334 41.70 -38.16 36.16
C SER A 334 42.41 -37.28 37.21
N LYS A 335 41.62 -36.55 38.02
CA LYS A 335 41.99 -36.11 39.37
C LYS A 335 40.96 -36.62 40.38
N SER A 336 41.50 -37.28 41.40
CA SER A 336 40.85 -37.94 42.52
C SER A 336 40.59 -37.00 43.70
N GLY A 337 39.54 -37.31 44.47
CA GLY A 337 39.24 -36.74 45.79
C GLY A 337 38.13 -37.55 46.46
N ASP A 338 38.46 -38.17 47.58
CA ASP A 338 37.73 -39.21 48.32
C ASP A 338 36.38 -38.80 48.96
N ALA A 339 35.56 -39.83 49.21
CA ALA A 339 34.31 -39.88 49.98
C ALA A 339 34.58 -39.85 51.52
N PRO A 340 33.64 -40.14 52.48
CA PRO A 340 32.22 -40.57 52.38
C PRO A 340 31.25 -39.98 53.45
N ALA A 341 29.95 -40.29 53.34
CA ALA A 341 29.10 -40.91 54.38
C ALA A 341 27.59 -40.70 54.13
N ALA A 342 26.82 -41.77 54.31
CA ALA A 342 25.40 -41.87 54.09
C ALA A 342 24.56 -41.44 55.31
N ALA A 343 23.36 -40.88 55.06
CA ALA A 343 22.21 -41.02 55.96
C ALA A 343 20.87 -40.69 55.25
N SER A 344 19.99 -41.69 55.22
CA SER A 344 18.52 -41.64 55.40
C SER A 344 17.64 -40.69 54.55
N GLY A 345 16.85 -41.30 53.65
CA GLY A 345 15.39 -41.44 53.83
C GLY A 345 14.42 -40.31 53.46
N THR A 346 13.36 -40.71 52.73
CA THR A 346 12.01 -40.08 52.56
C THR A 346 11.82 -39.09 51.39
N PRO A 347 10.58 -38.86 50.91
CA PRO A 347 9.98 -39.50 49.74
C PRO A 347 9.72 -38.53 48.56
N ALA A 348 9.20 -39.06 47.45
CA ALA A 348 8.83 -38.31 46.25
C ALA A 348 7.94 -37.07 46.55
N PRO A 349 8.19 -35.91 45.94
CA PRO A 349 7.31 -34.77 46.08
C PRO A 349 6.05 -34.94 45.23
N SER A 350 4.94 -34.86 45.95
CA SER A 350 3.56 -34.71 45.51
C SER A 350 3.38 -33.63 44.44
N ALA A 351 2.41 -33.85 43.57
CA ALA A 351 1.91 -32.92 42.56
C ALA A 351 1.59 -31.55 43.19
N ALA A 352 2.35 -30.53 42.81
CA ALA A 352 2.04 -29.15 43.13
C ALA A 352 0.87 -28.69 42.23
N THR A 353 -0.24 -28.35 42.88
CA THR A 353 -1.39 -27.65 42.32
C THR A 353 -0.93 -26.38 41.59
N ALA A 354 -1.40 -26.21 40.35
CA ALA A 354 -1.14 -25.03 39.54
C ALA A 354 -1.63 -23.74 40.25
N PRO A 355 -0.92 -22.60 40.14
CA PRO A 355 -1.40 -21.34 40.69
C PRO A 355 -2.68 -20.91 39.97
N ALA A 356 -3.65 -20.42 40.74
CA ALA A 356 -4.87 -19.82 40.24
C ALA A 356 -4.57 -18.67 39.25
N PRO A 357 -5.39 -18.47 38.20
CA PRO A 357 -5.16 -17.41 37.23
C PRO A 357 -5.24 -16.04 37.91
N ALA A 358 -4.24 -15.20 37.65
CA ALA A 358 -4.21 -13.82 38.12
C ALA A 358 -5.43 -13.05 37.62
N PRO A 359 -5.99 -12.11 38.42
CA PRO A 359 -7.14 -11.32 38.00
C PRO A 359 -6.80 -10.51 36.75
N ALA A 360 -7.72 -10.55 35.77
CA ALA A 360 -7.61 -9.83 34.51
C ALA A 360 -7.39 -8.33 34.78
N VAL A 361 -6.28 -7.78 34.29
CA VAL A 361 -6.07 -6.34 34.24
C VAL A 361 -7.18 -5.72 33.38
N PRO A 362 -7.93 -4.71 33.86
CA PRO A 362 -8.91 -4.04 33.03
C PRO A 362 -8.16 -3.30 31.92
N VAL A 363 -8.31 -3.76 30.68
CA VAL A 363 -7.80 -3.06 29.51
C VAL A 363 -8.52 -1.72 29.44
N GLN A 364 -7.79 -0.62 29.67
CA GLN A 364 -8.31 0.72 29.45
C GLN A 364 -8.66 0.84 27.97
N THR A 365 -9.94 1.01 27.67
CA THR A 365 -10.43 1.18 26.30
C THR A 365 -10.13 2.60 25.84
N ASP A 366 -8.99 2.78 25.17
CA ASP A 366 -8.66 4.04 24.49
C ASP A 366 -9.77 4.45 23.49
N PRO A 367 -9.99 5.76 23.25
CA PRO A 367 -10.93 6.24 22.24
C PRO A 367 -10.62 5.69 20.84
N GLY A 368 -11.43 4.74 20.36
CA GLY A 368 -11.25 4.10 19.05
C GLY A 368 -10.79 2.64 19.09
N THR A 369 -10.85 2.01 20.26
CA THR A 369 -10.65 0.58 20.45
C THR A 369 -11.96 -0.09 20.86
N MET A 370 -12.25 -1.29 20.35
CA MET A 370 -13.46 -2.07 20.63
C MET A 370 -13.10 -3.49 21.08
N ILE A 371 -13.84 -4.04 22.04
CA ILE A 371 -13.66 -5.44 22.44
C ILE A 371 -14.39 -6.34 21.45
N ILE A 372 -13.63 -7.20 20.77
CA ILE A 372 -14.14 -8.13 19.77
C ILE A 372 -13.77 -9.56 20.21
N SER A 373 -14.70 -10.49 20.01
CA SER A 373 -14.48 -11.92 20.25
C SER A 373 -14.49 -12.69 18.93
N ALA A 374 -13.55 -13.61 18.74
CA ALA A 374 -13.48 -14.46 17.56
C ALA A 374 -13.02 -15.88 17.90
N VAL A 375 -13.33 -16.82 17.01
CA VAL A 375 -12.85 -18.19 17.05
C VAL A 375 -11.84 -18.39 15.92
N GLY A 376 -10.62 -18.78 16.28
CA GLY A 376 -9.61 -19.25 15.34
C GLY A 376 -9.76 -20.74 15.11
N LEU A 377 -9.52 -21.16 13.86
CA LEU A 377 -9.66 -22.55 13.42
C LEU A 377 -8.40 -23.03 12.68
N ALA A 378 -8.01 -24.27 12.93
CA ALA A 378 -6.96 -24.93 12.16
C ALA A 378 -7.26 -26.42 12.01
N ASP A 379 -7.01 -26.98 10.83
CA ASP A 379 -7.20 -28.41 10.58
C ASP A 379 -5.92 -29.20 10.92
N PRO A 380 -5.89 -29.96 12.04
CA PRO A 380 -4.71 -30.71 12.47
C PRO A 380 -4.29 -31.80 11.48
N SER A 381 -5.14 -32.16 10.50
CA SER A 381 -4.79 -33.16 9.48
C SER A 381 -3.87 -32.63 8.37
N ASP A 382 -3.62 -31.32 8.31
CA ASP A 382 -2.69 -30.72 7.33
C ASP A 382 -1.27 -31.31 7.47
N GLN A 383 -0.70 -31.75 6.35
CA GLN A 383 0.61 -32.39 6.29
C GLN A 383 1.72 -31.51 6.88
N LYS A 384 1.59 -30.18 6.81
CA LYS A 384 2.58 -29.25 7.37
C LYS A 384 2.74 -29.40 8.90
N TYR A 385 1.71 -29.85 9.61
CA TYR A 385 1.75 -30.03 11.07
C TYR A 385 2.36 -31.37 11.50
N GLN A 386 2.47 -32.33 10.56
CA GLN A 386 3.19 -33.58 10.82
C GLN A 386 4.70 -33.33 10.94
N ALA A 387 5.21 -32.34 10.18
CA ALA A 387 6.61 -31.93 10.23
C ALA A 387 6.92 -31.05 11.46
N ASP A 388 6.01 -30.16 11.85
CA ASP A 388 6.18 -29.30 13.02
C ASP A 388 4.84 -29.01 13.71
N LYS A 389 4.65 -29.58 14.91
CA LYS A 389 3.45 -29.40 15.73
C LYS A 389 3.31 -27.98 16.30
N SER A 390 4.40 -27.20 16.37
CA SER A 390 4.36 -25.82 16.87
C SER A 390 3.63 -24.89 15.90
N LEU A 391 3.70 -25.19 14.59
CA LEU A 391 2.98 -24.46 13.54
C LEU A 391 1.46 -24.52 13.71
N LEU A 392 0.92 -25.63 14.21
CA LEU A 392 -0.52 -25.78 14.44
C LEU A 392 -1.04 -24.73 15.41
N THR A 393 -0.32 -24.51 16.50
CA THR A 393 -0.71 -23.53 17.52
C THR A 393 -0.48 -22.10 17.03
N ALA A 394 0.58 -21.87 16.24
CA ALA A 394 0.86 -20.57 15.64
C ALA A 394 -0.22 -20.16 14.62
N ASP A 395 -0.57 -21.07 13.69
CA ASP A 395 -1.57 -20.85 12.66
C ASP A 395 -2.98 -20.68 13.27
N LEU A 396 -3.30 -21.45 14.31
CA LEU A 396 -4.56 -21.32 15.04
C LEU A 396 -4.73 -19.93 15.66
N ARG A 397 -3.68 -19.39 16.29
CA ARG A 397 -3.67 -18.03 16.84
C ARG A 397 -3.61 -16.95 15.76
N ALA A 398 -2.95 -17.21 14.65
CA ALA A 398 -2.91 -16.29 13.51
C ALA A 398 -4.30 -16.16 12.86
N ASP A 399 -5.04 -17.26 12.73
CA ASP A 399 -6.42 -17.25 12.27
C ASP A 399 -7.32 -16.49 13.25
N SER A 400 -7.22 -16.74 14.57
CA SER A 400 -8.05 -16.02 15.56
C SER A 400 -7.85 -14.50 15.49
N LYS A 401 -6.59 -14.04 15.37
CA LYS A 401 -6.26 -12.62 15.18
C LYS A 401 -6.79 -12.06 13.86
N SER A 402 -6.68 -12.82 12.78
CA SER A 402 -7.24 -12.46 11.48
C SER A 402 -8.75 -12.27 11.56
N GLN A 403 -9.44 -13.13 12.29
CA GLN A 403 -10.88 -13.04 12.50
C GLN A 403 -11.30 -11.84 13.34
N LEU A 404 -10.54 -11.48 14.37
CA LEU A 404 -10.78 -10.25 15.13
C LEU A 404 -10.74 -9.01 14.23
N VAL A 405 -9.77 -8.94 13.32
CA VAL A 405 -9.64 -7.80 12.39
C VAL A 405 -10.68 -7.86 11.26
N GLU A 406 -11.03 -9.05 10.77
CA GLU A 406 -12.09 -9.23 9.78
C GLU A 406 -13.44 -8.71 10.31
N LYS A 407 -13.77 -9.03 11.56
CA LYS A 407 -14.95 -8.51 12.26
C LYS A 407 -14.91 -7.00 12.45
N ALA A 408 -13.74 -6.43 12.75
CA ALA A 408 -13.56 -4.97 12.81
C ALA A 408 -13.77 -4.31 11.44
N ILE A 409 -13.35 -4.95 10.35
CA ILE A 409 -13.60 -4.45 8.98
C ILE A 409 -15.11 -4.48 8.69
N ALA A 410 -15.83 -5.51 9.12
CA ALA A 410 -17.28 -5.64 8.89
C ALA A 410 -18.12 -4.50 9.51
N LEU A 411 -17.59 -3.72 10.46
CA LEU A 411 -18.24 -2.50 10.97
C LEU A 411 -18.38 -1.42 9.89
N TYR A 412 -17.45 -1.38 8.94
CA TYR A 412 -17.33 -0.32 7.94
C TYR A 412 -17.77 -0.77 6.54
N VAL A 413 -18.10 -2.05 6.35
CA VAL A 413 -18.22 -2.66 5.02
C VAL A 413 -19.34 -3.67 5.00
N GLU A 414 -20.13 -3.67 3.94
CA GLU A 414 -21.13 -4.73 3.74
C GLU A 414 -20.48 -6.11 3.57
N ARG A 415 -21.20 -7.11 4.07
CA ARG A 415 -20.77 -8.52 4.06
C ARG A 415 -20.44 -9.04 2.67
N ALA A 416 -21.22 -8.67 1.65
CA ALA A 416 -21.00 -9.10 0.27
C ALA A 416 -19.67 -8.54 -0.29
N SER A 417 -19.38 -7.27 0.00
CA SER A 417 -18.14 -6.60 -0.40
C SER A 417 -16.92 -7.18 0.32
N LEU A 418 -17.05 -7.52 1.61
CA LEU A 418 -16.00 -8.18 2.36
C LEU A 418 -15.68 -9.56 1.75
N ALA A 419 -16.70 -10.36 1.44
CA ALA A 419 -16.51 -11.69 0.84
C ALA A 419 -15.86 -11.63 -0.56
N LYS A 420 -16.27 -10.69 -1.41
CA LYS A 420 -15.74 -10.52 -2.77
C LYS A 420 -14.28 -10.06 -2.79
N ASN A 421 -13.87 -9.25 -1.81
CA ASN A 421 -12.53 -8.67 -1.73
C ASN A 421 -11.64 -9.39 -0.71
N TYR A 422 -12.02 -10.59 -0.26
CA TYR A 422 -11.36 -11.27 0.85
C TYR A 422 -9.86 -11.48 0.65
N GLU A 423 -9.41 -11.88 -0.54
CA GLU A 423 -7.97 -12.11 -0.82
C GLU A 423 -7.15 -10.82 -0.74
N LEU A 424 -7.71 -9.69 -1.19
CA LEU A 424 -7.08 -8.37 -1.06
C LEU A 424 -6.96 -7.97 0.41
N LEU A 425 -8.05 -8.12 1.17
CA LEU A 425 -8.09 -7.85 2.60
C LEU A 425 -7.10 -8.75 3.36
N ARG A 426 -7.02 -10.03 2.97
CA ARG A 426 -6.09 -10.99 3.55
C ARG A 426 -4.64 -10.58 3.35
N ALA A 427 -4.26 -10.22 2.12
CA ALA A 427 -2.88 -9.82 1.81
C ALA A 427 -2.44 -8.53 2.52
N LYS A 428 -3.36 -7.58 2.73
CA LYS A 428 -3.03 -6.23 3.22
C LYS A 428 -3.28 -6.02 4.72
N LEU A 429 -4.40 -6.54 5.23
CA LEU A 429 -4.91 -6.26 6.57
C LEU A 429 -4.84 -7.49 7.48
N LEU A 430 -5.37 -8.64 7.04
CA LEU A 430 -5.47 -9.82 7.91
C LEU A 430 -4.10 -10.46 8.15
N SER A 431 -3.19 -10.43 7.17
CA SER A 431 -1.79 -10.86 7.30
C SER A 431 -1.02 -10.06 8.37
N LYS A 432 -1.47 -8.83 8.65
CA LYS A 432 -0.90 -7.92 9.65
C LYS A 432 -1.87 -7.69 10.82
N SER A 433 -2.71 -8.68 11.11
CA SER A 433 -3.77 -8.55 12.11
C SER A 433 -3.26 -8.13 13.50
N GLY A 434 -2.02 -8.52 13.85
CA GLY A 434 -1.36 -8.11 15.09
C GLY A 434 -1.22 -6.59 15.26
N ASP A 435 -1.01 -5.82 14.18
CA ASP A 435 -0.80 -4.37 14.25
C ASP A 435 -2.06 -3.63 14.73
N TYR A 436 -3.23 -4.24 14.53
CA TYR A 436 -4.54 -3.68 14.86
C TYR A 436 -5.05 -4.13 16.24
N ILE A 437 -4.37 -5.06 16.91
CA ILE A 437 -4.77 -5.55 18.23
C ILE A 437 -4.00 -4.74 19.29
N ALA A 438 -4.73 -4.00 20.12
CA ALA A 438 -4.16 -3.25 21.24
C ALA A 438 -3.74 -4.16 22.40
N GLY A 439 -4.49 -5.23 22.63
CA GLY A 439 -4.20 -6.22 23.67
C GLY A 439 -5.21 -7.36 23.67
N ILE A 440 -4.77 -8.54 24.11
CA ILE A 440 -5.65 -9.70 24.31
C ILE A 440 -6.27 -9.59 25.71
N VAL A 441 -7.60 -9.62 25.78
CA VAL A 441 -8.37 -9.57 27.03
C VAL A 441 -8.46 -10.98 27.62
N GLN A 442 -8.83 -11.96 26.79
CA GLN A 442 -8.97 -13.34 27.17
C GLN A 442 -8.63 -14.25 25.99
N GLU A 443 -7.86 -15.31 26.21
CA GLU A 443 -7.60 -16.35 25.22
C GLU A 443 -7.86 -17.71 25.88
N GLY A 444 -8.71 -18.52 25.25
CA GLY A 444 -8.98 -19.88 25.68
C GLY A 444 -7.83 -20.82 25.36
N ALA A 445 -7.82 -22.00 25.98
CA ALA A 445 -6.89 -23.07 25.60
C ALA A 445 -7.27 -23.65 24.23
N PRO A 446 -6.30 -23.98 23.35
CA PRO A 446 -6.57 -24.74 22.14
C PRO A 446 -7.23 -26.08 22.44
N GLN A 447 -8.35 -26.39 21.79
CA GLN A 447 -9.09 -27.63 21.98
C GLN A 447 -9.43 -28.28 20.64
N LEU A 448 -9.30 -29.60 20.56
CA LEU A 448 -9.74 -30.38 19.41
C LEU A 448 -11.25 -30.61 19.51
N GLY A 449 -11.99 -30.06 18.55
CA GLY A 449 -13.44 -30.23 18.45
C GLY A 449 -13.82 -31.62 17.91
N LYS A 450 -15.06 -32.03 18.15
CA LYS A 450 -15.62 -33.27 17.56
C LYS A 450 -15.86 -33.16 16.04
N ASP A 451 -15.71 -31.96 15.49
CA ASP A 451 -15.69 -31.65 14.07
C ASP A 451 -14.33 -31.94 13.41
N GLY A 452 -13.32 -32.32 14.20
CA GLY A 452 -11.97 -32.63 13.73
C GLY A 452 -11.06 -31.40 13.62
N LEU A 453 -11.52 -30.20 13.98
CA LEU A 453 -10.74 -28.97 13.92
C LEU A 453 -10.19 -28.59 15.29
N MET A 454 -9.04 -27.90 15.30
CA MET A 454 -8.56 -27.19 16.47
C MET A 454 -9.25 -25.84 16.58
N HIS A 455 -9.69 -25.50 17.78
CA HIS A 455 -10.41 -24.27 18.10
C HIS A 455 -9.65 -23.47 19.15
N VAL A 456 -9.63 -22.15 19.00
CA VAL A 456 -9.26 -21.23 20.07
C VAL A 456 -10.21 -20.04 20.07
N THR A 457 -10.74 -19.68 21.24
CA THR A 457 -11.54 -18.45 21.38
C THR A 457 -10.65 -17.34 21.91
N THR A 458 -10.58 -16.23 21.20
CA THR A 458 -9.81 -15.05 21.59
C THR A 458 -10.74 -13.85 21.68
N GLN A 459 -10.68 -13.14 22.79
CA GLN A 459 -11.28 -11.84 23.00
C GLN A 459 -10.17 -10.80 23.12
N ALA A 460 -10.24 -9.75 22.32
CA ALA A 460 -9.18 -8.75 22.25
C ALA A 460 -9.74 -7.34 22.06
N ALA A 461 -8.96 -6.36 22.51
CA ALA A 461 -9.18 -4.96 22.25
C ALA A 461 -8.59 -4.62 20.87
N VAL A 462 -9.43 -4.30 19.89
CA VAL A 462 -9.06 -4.04 18.49
C VAL A 462 -9.18 -2.56 18.18
N LYS A 463 -8.13 -1.97 17.58
CA LYS A 463 -8.03 -0.56 17.19
C LYS A 463 -8.88 -0.29 15.94
N VAL A 464 -10.20 -0.25 16.07
CA VAL A 464 -11.15 -0.09 14.95
C VAL A 464 -10.89 1.17 14.12
N ARG A 465 -10.43 2.26 14.75
CA ARG A 465 -10.03 3.49 14.01
C ARG A 465 -8.81 3.29 13.13
N GLU A 466 -7.83 2.51 13.56
CA GLU A 466 -6.66 2.20 12.72
C GLU A 466 -7.02 1.25 11.58
N VAL A 467 -7.95 0.31 11.81
CA VAL A 467 -8.53 -0.52 10.74
C VAL A 467 -9.22 0.37 9.70
N GLN A 468 -10.05 1.33 10.13
CA GLN A 468 -10.70 2.31 9.26
C GLN A 468 -9.68 3.17 8.49
N LYS A 469 -8.64 3.69 9.16
CA LYS A 469 -7.56 4.44 8.51
C LYS A 469 -6.82 3.60 7.47
N SER A 470 -6.58 2.31 7.74
CA SER A 470 -5.94 1.41 6.79
C SER A 470 -6.83 1.08 5.59
N LEU A 471 -8.15 0.96 5.76
CA LEU A 471 -9.11 0.92 4.65
C LEU A 471 -9.06 2.21 3.82
N ASN A 472 -8.96 3.37 4.47
CA ASN A 472 -8.86 4.67 3.80
C ASN A 472 -7.52 4.89 3.06
N LYS A 473 -6.46 4.16 3.44
CA LYS A 473 -5.16 4.15 2.76
C LYS A 473 -5.13 3.26 1.51
N MET A 474 -6.21 2.53 1.19
CA MET A 474 -6.34 1.78 -0.06
C MET A 474 -6.36 2.72 -1.27
N SER A 475 -5.85 2.25 -2.40
CA SER A 475 -5.80 3.02 -3.64
C SER A 475 -7.19 3.44 -4.12
N ARG A 476 -7.25 4.44 -5.01
CA ARG A 476 -8.52 4.94 -5.57
C ARG A 476 -9.31 3.84 -6.28
N GLU A 477 -8.65 2.96 -7.04
CA GLU A 477 -9.30 1.84 -7.75
C GLU A 477 -9.80 0.75 -6.79
N GLU A 478 -9.05 0.44 -5.73
CA GLU A 478 -9.46 -0.51 -4.68
C GLU A 478 -10.67 0.01 -3.89
N ARG A 479 -10.68 1.30 -3.54
CA ARG A 479 -11.83 1.96 -2.89
C ARG A 479 -13.03 2.04 -3.82
N VAL A 480 -12.85 2.31 -5.11
CA VAL A 480 -13.92 2.27 -6.10
C VAL A 480 -14.47 0.85 -6.27
N ASN A 481 -13.63 -0.20 -6.29
CA ASN A 481 -14.11 -1.59 -6.32
C ASN A 481 -14.82 -2.03 -5.03
N PHE A 482 -14.45 -1.43 -3.90
CA PHE A 482 -15.06 -1.65 -2.60
C PHE A 482 -16.42 -0.94 -2.46
N ILE A 483 -16.53 0.27 -3.01
CA ILE A 483 -17.74 1.12 -2.97
C ILE A 483 -18.74 0.76 -4.09
N ARG A 484 -18.26 0.37 -5.28
CA ARG A 484 -19.10 0.03 -6.46
C ARG A 484 -20.02 -1.17 -6.21
N ASN A 485 -19.79 -1.97 -5.16
CA ASN A 485 -20.68 -3.08 -4.81
C ASN A 485 -21.67 -2.74 -3.68
N ASN A 486 -21.71 -1.49 -3.21
CA ASN A 486 -22.63 -1.00 -2.16
C ASN A 486 -23.98 -0.51 -2.73
N GLY A 487 -24.50 -1.18 -3.76
CA GLY A 487 -25.84 -0.93 -4.28
C GLY A 487 -26.03 0.30 -5.17
N ASP A 488 -25.06 0.63 -6.06
CA ASP A 488 -25.23 1.57 -7.19
C ASP A 488 -26.15 2.79 -6.90
N PRO A 489 -25.85 3.65 -5.90
CA PRO A 489 -26.76 4.72 -5.51
C PRO A 489 -26.96 5.71 -6.67
N LYS A 490 -28.22 6.05 -6.93
CA LYS A 490 -28.63 7.03 -7.91
C LYS A 490 -28.53 8.41 -7.29
N ILE A 491 -27.73 9.27 -7.91
CA ILE A 491 -27.47 10.61 -7.39
C ILE A 491 -28.04 11.63 -8.36
N SER A 492 -28.95 12.49 -7.89
CA SER A 492 -29.35 13.69 -8.62
C SER A 492 -28.52 14.89 -8.17
N VAL A 493 -28.26 15.79 -9.12
CA VAL A 493 -27.35 16.92 -8.93
C VAL A 493 -28.04 18.17 -9.47
N THR A 494 -28.15 19.19 -8.63
CA THR A 494 -28.68 20.50 -8.99
C THR A 494 -27.77 21.58 -8.44
N ILE A 495 -27.23 22.42 -9.32
CA ILE A 495 -26.37 23.54 -8.90
C ILE A 495 -26.97 24.84 -9.40
N SER A 496 -27.29 25.73 -8.48
CA SER A 496 -27.88 27.05 -8.76
C SER A 496 -26.87 28.17 -8.54
N VAL A 497 -26.96 29.21 -9.35
CA VAL A 497 -26.10 30.39 -9.28
C VAL A 497 -26.95 31.64 -9.28
N ARG A 498 -26.59 32.60 -8.43
CA ARG A 498 -27.25 33.90 -8.34
C ARG A 498 -26.26 35.04 -8.58
N GLY A 499 -26.63 35.97 -9.45
CA GLY A 499 -25.89 37.21 -9.72
C GLY A 499 -26.10 38.29 -8.63
N ASP A 500 -25.47 39.46 -8.81
CA ASP A 500 -25.47 40.54 -7.82
C ASP A 500 -26.80 41.31 -7.82
N GLY A 501 -27.45 41.41 -6.65
CA GLY A 501 -28.73 42.08 -6.44
C GLY A 501 -29.76 41.23 -5.68
N ALA A 502 -30.47 41.84 -4.73
CA ALA A 502 -31.46 41.15 -3.86
C ALA A 502 -32.65 40.54 -4.63
N ALA A 503 -32.88 40.97 -5.88
CA ALA A 503 -33.94 40.49 -6.77
C ALA A 503 -33.43 39.58 -7.91
N ALA A 504 -32.14 39.21 -7.94
CA ALA A 504 -31.59 38.32 -8.97
C ALA A 504 -32.13 36.89 -8.80
N THR A 505 -32.77 36.34 -9.84
CA THR A 505 -33.28 34.97 -9.84
C THR A 505 -32.13 33.96 -9.91
N ALA A 506 -32.21 32.91 -9.08
CA ALA A 506 -31.24 31.82 -9.14
C ALA A 506 -31.47 30.99 -10.41
N GLN A 507 -30.42 30.78 -11.19
CA GLN A 507 -30.45 29.99 -12.42
C GLN A 507 -29.59 28.73 -12.26
N ASN A 508 -30.04 27.60 -12.82
CA ASN A 508 -29.26 26.37 -12.78
C ASN A 508 -28.03 26.49 -13.69
N SER A 509 -26.86 26.08 -13.19
CA SER A 509 -25.61 26.11 -13.92
C SER A 509 -25.31 24.74 -14.52
N GLN A 510 -25.62 24.58 -15.80
CA GLN A 510 -25.37 23.33 -16.51
C GLN A 510 -23.88 22.95 -16.54
N VAL A 511 -22.98 23.95 -16.61
CA VAL A 511 -21.53 23.74 -16.60
C VAL A 511 -21.07 23.14 -15.27
N ALA A 512 -21.50 23.73 -14.15
CA ALA A 512 -21.15 23.23 -12.82
C ALA A 512 -21.78 21.86 -12.54
N GLU A 513 -23.02 21.64 -12.98
CA GLU A 513 -23.68 20.35 -12.88
C GLU A 513 -22.97 19.27 -13.69
N ASN A 514 -22.63 19.52 -14.96
CA ASN A 514 -21.96 18.54 -15.80
C ASN A 514 -20.60 18.13 -15.23
N LEU A 515 -19.82 19.10 -14.73
CA LEU A 515 -18.53 18.85 -14.12
C LEU A 515 -18.65 18.00 -12.84
N LEU A 516 -19.66 18.29 -12.01
CA LEU A 516 -19.95 17.49 -10.82
C LEU A 516 -20.46 16.09 -11.18
N LYS A 517 -21.32 15.97 -12.20
CA LYS A 517 -21.82 14.70 -12.74
C LYS A 517 -20.69 13.83 -13.29
N GLU A 518 -19.75 14.39 -14.05
CA GLU A 518 -18.56 13.70 -14.53
C GLU A 518 -17.67 13.23 -13.36
N ARG A 519 -17.48 14.08 -12.35
CA ARG A 519 -16.70 13.72 -11.17
C ARG A 519 -17.35 12.57 -10.40
N ILE A 520 -18.66 12.63 -10.15
CA ILE A 520 -19.44 11.57 -9.49
C ILE A 520 -19.39 10.27 -10.30
N LYS A 521 -19.54 10.33 -11.64
CA LYS A 521 -19.36 9.18 -12.54
C LYS A 521 -17.94 8.60 -12.44
N SER A 522 -16.92 9.43 -12.28
CA SER A 522 -15.52 8.97 -12.10
C SER A 522 -15.30 8.17 -10.82
N PHE A 523 -16.22 8.26 -9.86
CA PHE A 523 -16.24 7.43 -8.64
C PHE A 523 -17.08 6.16 -8.78
N GLY A 524 -17.70 5.94 -9.94
CA GLY A 524 -18.49 4.74 -10.24
C GLY A 524 -19.97 4.84 -9.87
N PHE A 525 -20.47 6.02 -9.48
CA PHE A 525 -21.89 6.23 -9.18
C PHE A 525 -22.72 6.54 -10.43
N ARG A 526 -24.01 6.20 -10.40
CA ARG A 526 -24.95 6.52 -11.49
C ARG A 526 -25.57 7.90 -11.25
N ILE A 527 -25.49 8.75 -12.26
CA ILE A 527 -26.18 10.04 -12.27
C ILE A 527 -27.61 9.85 -12.76
N TRP A 528 -28.55 10.35 -11.99
CA TRP A 528 -29.97 10.37 -12.32
C TRP A 528 -30.40 11.81 -12.63
N SER A 529 -31.11 12.01 -13.74
CA SER A 529 -31.72 13.30 -14.06
C SER A 529 -33.16 13.28 -13.56
N ASP A 530 -33.45 14.06 -12.52
CA ASP A 530 -34.83 14.39 -12.18
C ASP A 530 -35.32 15.40 -13.22
N ASP A 531 -36.04 14.94 -14.25
CA ASP A 531 -36.72 15.82 -15.19
C ASP A 531 -38.08 16.24 -14.59
N PRO A 532 -38.25 17.51 -14.19
CA PRO A 532 -39.49 17.97 -13.59
C PRO A 532 -40.69 17.98 -14.55
N THR A 533 -40.46 17.72 -15.86
CA THR A 533 -41.52 17.67 -16.89
C THR A 533 -41.97 16.25 -17.26
N ALA A 534 -41.36 15.20 -16.70
CA ALA A 534 -41.69 13.82 -17.00
C ALA A 534 -43.00 13.34 -16.32
N PRO A 535 -43.80 12.46 -16.96
CA PRO A 535 -45.06 11.97 -16.41
C PRO A 535 -44.92 11.26 -15.05
N ALA A 536 -45.87 11.47 -14.14
CA ALA A 536 -45.84 10.99 -12.74
C ALA A 536 -45.60 9.48 -12.56
N ALA A 537 -45.89 8.64 -13.55
CA ALA A 537 -45.61 7.20 -13.52
C ALA A 537 -44.10 6.87 -13.54
N GLN A 538 -43.26 7.73 -14.15
CA GLN A 538 -41.79 7.60 -14.19
C GLN A 538 -41.07 8.22 -12.98
N GLN A 539 -41.77 8.98 -12.13
CA GLN A 539 -41.23 9.58 -10.91
C GLN A 539 -41.10 8.59 -9.73
N SER A 540 -41.63 7.36 -9.85
CA SER A 540 -41.61 6.34 -8.79
C SER A 540 -40.25 5.61 -8.62
N LYS A 541 -39.24 5.93 -9.44
CA LYS A 541 -37.85 5.46 -9.29
C LYS A 541 -36.88 6.65 -9.18
N GLY A 542 -37.12 7.55 -8.22
CA GLY A 542 -36.30 8.73 -7.96
C GLY A 542 -34.85 8.42 -7.55
N ALA A 543 -34.01 9.44 -7.55
CA ALA A 543 -32.65 9.37 -7.01
C ALA A 543 -32.67 9.03 -5.51
N ASP A 544 -31.69 8.26 -5.04
CA ASP A 544 -31.53 7.91 -3.63
C ASP A 544 -30.97 9.10 -2.84
N PHE A 545 -30.09 9.88 -3.47
CA PHE A 545 -29.49 11.08 -2.90
C PHE A 545 -29.63 12.29 -3.83
N ALA A 546 -29.93 13.46 -3.27
CA ALA A 546 -29.92 14.72 -4.00
C ALA A 546 -28.79 15.62 -3.51
N VAL A 547 -27.91 16.01 -4.42
CA VAL A 547 -26.84 16.99 -4.18
C VAL A 547 -27.32 18.34 -4.69
N ILE A 548 -27.43 19.32 -3.79
CA ILE A 548 -27.94 20.65 -4.07
C ILE A 548 -26.86 21.67 -3.73
N GLY A 549 -26.49 22.51 -4.68
CA GLY A 549 -25.56 23.62 -4.48
C GLY A 549 -26.15 24.98 -4.83
N GLU A 550 -25.74 26.01 -4.10
CA GLU A 550 -25.99 27.42 -4.45
C GLU A 550 -24.68 28.19 -4.41
N ALA A 551 -24.40 29.00 -5.43
CA ALA A 551 -23.28 29.94 -5.45
C ALA A 551 -23.75 31.36 -5.75
N ARG A 552 -23.21 32.36 -5.04
CA ARG A 552 -23.48 33.78 -5.29
C ARG A 552 -22.26 34.49 -5.85
N LEU A 553 -22.45 35.18 -6.97
CA LEU A 553 -21.41 35.91 -7.69
C LEU A 553 -21.68 37.40 -7.63
N LYS A 554 -20.63 38.16 -7.30
CA LYS A 554 -20.60 39.61 -7.40
C LYS A 554 -19.81 40.04 -8.63
N LYS A 555 -20.43 40.88 -9.47
CA LYS A 555 -19.78 41.49 -10.63
C LYS A 555 -19.15 42.82 -10.21
N LEU A 556 -17.84 42.93 -10.34
CA LEU A 556 -17.08 44.15 -10.09
C LEU A 556 -16.69 44.75 -11.43
N SER A 557 -17.11 45.99 -11.71
CA SER A 557 -16.66 46.74 -12.89
C SER A 557 -15.80 47.91 -12.45
N ALA A 558 -14.66 48.09 -13.12
CA ALA A 558 -13.78 49.23 -12.93
C ALA A 558 -13.39 49.80 -14.30
N ARG A 559 -13.59 51.10 -14.49
CA ARG A 559 -13.17 51.80 -15.71
C ARG A 559 -11.76 52.31 -15.52
N LEU A 560 -10.85 51.88 -16.38
CA LEU A 560 -9.46 52.35 -16.36
C LEU A 560 -9.40 53.74 -16.99
N GLU A 561 -9.10 54.76 -16.18
CA GLU A 561 -9.15 56.17 -16.60
C GLU A 561 -8.21 56.49 -17.77
N ALA A 562 -7.05 55.82 -17.85
CA ALA A 562 -6.06 56.05 -18.90
C ALA A 562 -6.42 55.44 -20.27
N SER A 563 -7.24 54.39 -20.32
CA SER A 563 -7.56 53.66 -21.56
C SER A 563 -9.04 53.69 -21.93
N GLY A 564 -9.91 54.13 -21.02
CA GLY A 564 -11.36 54.10 -21.18
C GLY A 564 -11.97 52.69 -21.14
N ILE A 565 -11.16 51.64 -20.93
CA ILE A 565 -11.59 50.25 -20.92
C ILE A 565 -12.23 49.91 -19.59
N THR A 566 -13.44 49.33 -19.63
CA THR A 566 -14.10 48.76 -18.45
C THR A 566 -13.62 47.33 -18.26
N VAL A 567 -12.94 47.06 -17.15
CA VAL A 567 -12.57 45.70 -16.72
C VAL A 567 -13.65 45.17 -15.80
N GLU A 568 -14.19 44.02 -16.13
CA GLU A 568 -15.17 43.31 -15.32
C GLU A 568 -14.52 42.08 -14.69
N LYS A 569 -14.78 41.85 -13.40
CA LYS A 569 -14.36 40.67 -12.67
C LYS A 569 -15.52 40.08 -11.88
N TYR A 570 -15.58 38.76 -11.84
CA TYR A 570 -16.56 38.03 -11.05
C TYR A 570 -15.90 37.49 -9.78
N MET A 571 -16.57 37.63 -8.64
CA MET A 571 -16.07 37.19 -7.34
C MET A 571 -17.14 36.38 -6.60
N LEU A 572 -16.76 35.24 -6.03
CA LEU A 572 -17.65 34.41 -5.22
C LEU A 572 -17.83 35.05 -3.84
N THR A 573 -19.08 35.36 -3.47
CA THR A 573 -19.42 36.02 -2.19
C THR A 573 -19.99 35.06 -1.16
N SER A 574 -20.71 34.03 -1.59
CA SER A 574 -21.18 32.95 -0.74
C SER A 574 -21.38 31.69 -1.56
N TRP A 575 -21.30 30.54 -0.91
CA TRP A 575 -21.69 29.27 -1.51
C TRP A 575 -22.27 28.34 -0.46
N THR A 576 -23.06 27.38 -0.91
CA THR A 576 -23.54 26.26 -0.11
C THR A 576 -23.55 25.02 -0.98
N VAL A 577 -23.21 23.88 -0.39
CA VAL A 577 -23.45 22.57 -0.99
C VAL A 577 -24.02 21.66 0.09
N LYS A 578 -25.08 20.94 -0.23
CA LYS A 578 -25.68 19.96 0.65
C LYS A 578 -26.06 18.69 -0.08
N SER A 579 -26.07 17.58 0.64
CA SER A 579 -26.60 16.31 0.15
C SER A 579 -27.71 15.84 1.08
N ILE A 580 -28.81 15.38 0.50
CA ILE A 580 -30.02 14.95 1.20
C ILE A 580 -30.33 13.53 0.76
N ASP A 581 -30.56 12.64 1.73
CA ASP A 581 -31.14 11.33 1.48
C ASP A 581 -32.64 11.51 1.19
N LYS A 582 -33.09 11.06 0.02
CA LYS A 582 -34.49 11.23 -0.43
C LYS A 582 -35.47 10.30 0.28
N GLN A 583 -34.98 9.20 0.87
CA GLN A 583 -35.81 8.25 1.61
C GLN A 583 -36.06 8.72 3.04
N SER A 584 -35.03 9.22 3.73
CA SER A 584 -35.12 9.67 5.12
C SER A 584 -35.41 11.17 5.27
N GLY A 585 -35.09 11.98 4.25
CA GLY A 585 -35.14 13.44 4.31
C GLY A 585 -33.98 14.07 5.10
N GLU A 586 -33.01 13.28 5.54
CA GLU A 586 -31.89 13.73 6.36
C GLU A 586 -30.85 14.48 5.52
N GLU A 587 -30.36 15.62 6.03
CA GLU A 587 -29.24 16.36 5.45
C GLU A 587 -27.91 15.68 5.86
N ILE A 588 -27.42 14.79 4.99
CA ILE A 588 -26.23 13.95 5.24
C ILE A 588 -24.90 14.69 5.04
N TYR A 589 -24.91 15.84 4.37
CA TYR A 589 -23.74 16.69 4.17
C TYR A 589 -24.18 18.14 3.99
N TYR A 590 -23.47 19.07 4.63
CA TYR A 590 -23.67 20.51 4.46
C TYR A 590 -22.33 21.25 4.60
N ASN A 591 -21.97 22.04 3.59
CA ASN A 591 -20.82 22.93 3.64
C ASN A 591 -21.21 24.30 3.09
N ASN A 592 -20.97 25.33 3.88
CA ASN A 592 -21.21 26.74 3.54
C ASN A 592 -19.96 27.63 3.73
N LYS A 593 -18.80 27.04 4.07
CA LYS A 593 -17.58 27.79 4.36
C LYS A 593 -16.86 28.15 3.07
N LEU A 594 -16.74 29.45 2.78
CA LEU A 594 -16.07 29.94 1.58
C LEU A 594 -14.67 29.30 1.42
N PRO A 595 -14.32 28.78 0.22
CA PRO A 595 -13.01 28.20 -0.02
C PRO A 595 -11.89 29.23 0.16
N VAL A 596 -10.81 28.84 0.83
CA VAL A 596 -9.58 29.66 0.89
C VAL A 596 -9.06 29.81 -0.55
N ALA A 597 -8.77 31.05 -0.98
CA ALA A 597 -8.50 31.40 -2.38
C ALA A 597 -9.67 31.11 -3.34
N ALA A 598 -10.83 31.69 -3.08
CA ALA A 598 -11.96 31.65 -4.01
C ALA A 598 -11.61 32.29 -5.37
N GLY A 599 -10.71 33.26 -5.42
CA GLY A 599 -10.23 33.88 -6.68
C GLY A 599 -11.21 34.89 -7.28
N SER A 600 -10.76 35.61 -8.32
CA SER A 600 -11.59 36.48 -9.15
C SER A 600 -11.40 36.11 -10.61
N TRP A 601 -12.47 36.02 -11.39
CA TRP A 601 -12.42 35.55 -12.78
C TRP A 601 -12.77 36.65 -13.78
N ALA A 602 -12.20 36.56 -14.98
CA ALA A 602 -12.43 37.51 -16.05
C ALA A 602 -13.81 37.35 -16.72
N THR A 603 -14.37 36.13 -16.69
CA THR A 603 -15.70 35.84 -17.22
C THR A 603 -16.55 35.04 -16.23
N GLU A 604 -17.87 35.14 -16.37
CA GLU A 604 -18.83 34.38 -15.58
C GLU A 604 -18.66 32.87 -15.78
N GLU A 605 -18.46 32.41 -17.03
CA GLU A 605 -18.26 31.00 -17.36
C GLU A 605 -17.02 30.40 -16.68
N GLN A 606 -15.90 31.15 -16.64
CA GLN A 606 -14.70 30.74 -15.92
C GLN A 606 -14.93 30.65 -14.40
N ALA A 607 -15.70 31.57 -13.84
CA ALA A 607 -16.10 31.52 -12.44
C ALA A 607 -16.92 30.25 -12.17
N LEU A 608 -17.92 29.98 -13.01
CA LEU A 608 -18.80 28.82 -12.90
C LEU A 608 -18.06 27.49 -13.00
N ALA A 609 -17.13 27.37 -13.94
CA ALA A 609 -16.30 26.16 -14.09
C ALA A 609 -15.39 25.94 -12.87
N ALA A 610 -14.74 27.01 -12.38
CA ALA A 610 -13.89 26.93 -11.19
C ALA A 610 -14.69 26.60 -9.92
N ILE A 611 -15.88 27.17 -9.78
CA ILE A 611 -16.81 26.88 -8.68
C ILE A 611 -17.30 25.44 -8.76
N GLY A 612 -17.74 24.98 -9.93
CA GLY A 612 -18.16 23.59 -10.15
C GLY A 612 -17.05 22.59 -9.81
N GLY A 613 -15.80 22.91 -10.17
CA GLY A 613 -14.63 22.10 -9.83
C GLY A 613 -14.39 22.03 -8.32
N LYS A 614 -14.47 23.17 -7.62
CA LYS A 614 -14.33 23.23 -6.15
C LYS A 614 -15.47 22.51 -5.43
N ILE A 615 -16.72 22.64 -5.90
CA ILE A 615 -17.87 21.89 -5.37
C ILE A 615 -17.63 20.39 -5.52
N ALA A 616 -17.16 19.95 -6.68
CA ALA A 616 -16.86 18.54 -6.92
C ALA A 616 -15.70 18.01 -6.05
N ASP A 617 -14.68 18.82 -5.82
CA ASP A 617 -13.56 18.46 -4.95
C ASP A 617 -13.96 18.42 -3.47
N GLU A 618 -14.75 19.36 -2.98
CA GLU A 618 -15.22 19.38 -1.59
C GLU A 618 -16.25 18.28 -1.30
N PHE A 619 -17.20 18.06 -2.22
CA PHE A 619 -18.12 16.93 -2.15
C PHE A 619 -17.32 15.62 -2.13
N SER A 620 -16.38 15.42 -3.05
CA SER A 620 -15.60 14.17 -3.11
C SER A 620 -14.56 13.97 -1.98
N ARG A 621 -14.17 15.02 -1.26
CA ARG A 621 -13.29 14.87 -0.09
C ARG A 621 -14.08 14.44 1.14
N ASN A 622 -15.20 15.09 1.42
CA ASN A 622 -15.90 14.91 2.70
C ASN A 622 -17.05 13.88 2.63
N PHE A 623 -17.71 13.72 1.49
CA PHE A 623 -18.76 12.72 1.30
C PHE A 623 -18.23 11.31 1.61
N PHE A 624 -17.06 10.95 1.08
CA PHE A 624 -16.47 9.62 1.27
C PHE A 624 -15.87 9.41 2.66
N LEU A 625 -15.42 10.46 3.34
CA LEU A 625 -14.90 10.37 4.71
C LEU A 625 -16.03 10.20 5.74
N GLN A 626 -17.23 10.71 5.43
CA GLN A 626 -18.40 10.62 6.31
C GLN A 626 -19.29 9.40 6.04
N HIS A 627 -19.15 8.73 4.88
CA HIS A 627 -19.94 7.54 4.52
C HIS A 627 -19.37 6.19 5.03
N PHE A 628 -18.23 6.17 5.74
CA PHE A 628 -17.75 5.00 6.48
C PHE A 628 -18.06 5.13 7.97
N ASN A 629 -19.33 5.27 8.33
CA ASN A 629 -19.73 5.17 9.74
C ASN A 629 -19.72 3.71 10.16
N ALA A 630 -19.10 3.42 11.31
CA ALA A 630 -19.18 2.10 11.92
C ALA A 630 -20.64 1.80 12.24
N SER A 631 -21.22 0.81 11.57
CA SER A 631 -22.59 0.36 11.83
C SER A 631 -22.54 -0.77 12.87
N GLU A 632 -22.64 -0.39 14.14
CA GLU A 632 -22.88 -1.33 15.24
C GLU A 632 -24.35 -1.31 15.66
N ARG A 633 -24.91 -2.47 15.94
CA ARG A 633 -26.28 -2.61 16.45
C ARG A 633 -26.29 -3.54 17.64
N LYS A 634 -26.88 -3.09 18.75
CA LYS A 634 -27.12 -3.92 19.92
C LYS A 634 -28.42 -4.69 19.71
N VAL A 635 -28.39 -5.98 19.98
CA VAL A 635 -29.49 -6.90 19.70
C VAL A 635 -29.65 -7.87 20.86
N VAL A 636 -30.86 -8.00 21.37
CA VAL A 636 -31.20 -9.04 22.34
C VAL A 636 -31.81 -10.22 21.59
N LEU A 637 -31.04 -11.29 21.41
CA LEU A 637 -31.50 -12.52 20.76
C LEU A 637 -32.10 -13.45 21.80
N LYS A 638 -33.39 -13.78 21.67
CA LYS A 638 -34.09 -14.74 22.55
C LYS A 638 -34.48 -15.97 21.75
N ILE A 639 -33.90 -17.12 22.07
CA ILE A 639 -34.20 -18.40 21.40
C ILE A 639 -35.15 -19.22 22.28
N ALA A 640 -36.36 -19.47 21.80
CA ALA A 640 -37.35 -20.29 22.49
C ALA A 640 -37.33 -21.74 21.97
N GLY A 641 -37.57 -22.72 22.86
CA GLY A 641 -37.78 -24.11 22.47
C GLY A 641 -36.53 -24.99 22.40
N LEU A 642 -35.37 -24.51 22.90
CA LEU A 642 -34.17 -25.34 22.99
C LEU A 642 -34.36 -26.52 23.97
N PRO A 643 -33.84 -27.72 23.65
CA PRO A 643 -34.13 -28.94 24.39
C PRO A 643 -33.35 -29.07 25.71
N ASP A 644 -32.11 -28.59 25.77
CA ASP A 644 -31.23 -28.72 26.94
C ASP A 644 -30.14 -27.63 27.00
N MET A 645 -29.43 -27.55 28.13
CA MET A 645 -28.33 -26.60 28.32
C MET A 645 -27.11 -26.91 27.44
N VAL A 646 -26.90 -28.17 27.04
CA VAL A 646 -25.76 -28.57 26.19
C VAL A 646 -25.91 -27.96 24.80
N THR A 647 -27.13 -27.98 24.27
CA THR A 647 -27.51 -27.35 23.00
C THR A 647 -27.39 -25.84 23.09
N GLU A 648 -27.80 -25.26 24.23
CA GLU A 648 -27.64 -23.82 24.49
C GLU A 648 -26.17 -23.39 24.46
N ASP A 649 -25.29 -24.12 25.15
CA ASP A 649 -23.85 -23.84 25.16
C ASP A 649 -23.21 -24.05 23.78
N ALA A 650 -23.67 -25.04 23.01
CA ALA A 650 -23.22 -25.23 21.63
C ALA A 650 -23.59 -24.04 20.75
N ILE A 651 -24.82 -23.53 20.84
CA ILE A 651 -25.25 -22.34 20.12
C ILE A 651 -24.43 -21.12 20.53
N ALA A 652 -24.18 -20.94 21.84
CA ALA A 652 -23.35 -19.84 22.33
C ALA A 652 -21.95 -19.84 21.69
N ARG A 653 -21.32 -21.02 21.56
CA ARG A 653 -20.02 -21.18 20.85
C ARG A 653 -20.12 -20.78 19.38
N GLU A 654 -21.18 -21.23 18.69
CA GLU A 654 -21.38 -20.91 17.28
C GLU A 654 -21.57 -19.40 17.05
N LEU A 655 -22.35 -18.74 17.90
CA LEU A 655 -22.60 -17.29 17.81
C LEU A 655 -21.30 -16.48 17.86
N VAL A 656 -20.34 -16.86 18.73
CA VAL A 656 -19.03 -16.20 18.82
C VAL A 656 -18.22 -16.35 17.53
N GLY A 657 -18.37 -17.46 16.81
CA GLY A 657 -17.65 -17.71 15.56
C GLY A 657 -18.15 -16.90 14.37
N LEU A 658 -19.42 -16.46 14.38
CA LEU A 658 -20.05 -15.80 13.25
C LEU A 658 -19.41 -14.43 12.95
N GLN A 659 -19.09 -14.20 11.69
CA GLN A 659 -18.49 -12.95 11.18
C GLN A 659 -19.25 -11.66 11.61
N PRO A 660 -20.59 -11.56 11.48
CA PRO A 660 -21.31 -10.33 11.84
C PRO A 660 -21.37 -10.09 13.35
N VAL A 661 -21.01 -11.07 14.19
CA VAL A 661 -21.17 -10.99 15.65
C VAL A 661 -19.87 -10.47 16.26
N ILE A 662 -19.87 -9.23 16.74
CA ILE A 662 -18.71 -8.57 17.34
C ILE A 662 -18.45 -9.11 18.75
N SER A 663 -19.50 -9.18 19.55
CA SER A 663 -19.46 -9.72 20.91
C SER A 663 -20.77 -10.41 21.25
N VAL A 664 -20.68 -11.40 22.15
CA VAL A 664 -21.81 -12.18 22.68
C VAL A 664 -21.69 -12.21 24.18
N THR A 665 -22.77 -11.84 24.88
CA THR A 665 -22.88 -12.02 26.33
C THR A 665 -24.17 -12.76 26.62
N ARG A 666 -24.10 -13.90 27.32
CA ARG A 666 -25.30 -14.62 27.79
C ARG A 666 -25.83 -13.92 29.04
N ARG A 667 -27.14 -13.65 29.09
CA ARG A 667 -27.75 -12.97 30.24
C ARG A 667 -27.89 -13.93 31.43
N ALA A 668 -27.33 -13.55 32.58
CA ALA A 668 -27.41 -14.36 33.80
C ALA A 668 -28.88 -14.57 34.23
N GLY A 669 -29.25 -15.81 34.57
CA GLY A 669 -30.59 -16.16 35.05
C GLY A 669 -31.69 -16.28 33.98
N ALA A 670 -31.37 -16.10 32.69
CA ALA A 670 -32.32 -16.31 31.59
C ALA A 670 -31.80 -17.38 30.62
N SER A 671 -32.56 -18.46 30.43
CA SER A 671 -32.21 -19.49 29.44
C SER A 671 -32.42 -18.94 28.02
N ALA A 672 -31.38 -19.10 27.21
CA ALA A 672 -31.30 -18.83 25.79
C ALA A 672 -31.54 -17.36 25.38
N VAL A 673 -31.07 -16.43 26.23
CA VAL A 673 -31.07 -14.99 25.96
C VAL A 673 -29.64 -14.47 25.84
N TYR A 674 -29.34 -13.84 24.71
CA TYR A 674 -28.01 -13.35 24.35
C TYR A 674 -28.06 -11.86 24.02
N ASP A 675 -27.19 -11.09 24.65
CA ASP A 675 -26.89 -9.72 24.28
C ASP A 675 -25.78 -9.75 23.22
N LEU A 676 -26.14 -9.41 21.98
CA LEU A 676 -25.27 -9.42 20.81
C LEU A 676 -24.92 -8.00 20.39
N GLN A 677 -23.68 -7.80 19.98
CA GLN A 677 -23.30 -6.65 19.15
C GLN A 677 -23.07 -7.14 17.73
N LEU A 678 -23.85 -6.64 16.78
CA LEU A 678 -23.77 -7.01 15.39
C LEU A 678 -23.16 -5.90 14.54
N SER A 679 -22.36 -6.28 13.55
CA SER A 679 -21.86 -5.41 12.49
C SER A 679 -22.74 -5.50 11.24
N GLY A 680 -23.06 -4.36 10.65
CA GLY A 680 -23.60 -4.25 9.29
C GLY A 680 -25.03 -3.71 9.15
N GLY A 681 -25.25 -3.01 8.03
CA GLY A 681 -26.53 -2.74 7.35
C GLY A 681 -27.50 -1.77 8.03
N THR A 682 -27.98 -0.76 7.29
CA THR A 682 -29.11 0.10 7.66
C THR A 682 -30.48 -0.59 7.51
N GLY A 683 -30.50 -1.84 7.02
CA GLY A 683 -31.73 -2.61 6.79
C GLY A 683 -32.43 -3.13 8.04
N PRO A 684 -33.58 -3.81 7.89
CA PRO A 684 -34.36 -4.35 9.01
C PRO A 684 -33.53 -5.29 9.90
N LEU A 685 -33.73 -5.19 11.22
CA LEU A 685 -32.98 -6.02 12.19
C LEU A 685 -33.24 -7.52 11.99
N THR A 686 -34.47 -7.86 11.61
CA THR A 686 -34.90 -9.22 11.30
C THR A 686 -34.10 -9.83 10.16
N ASP A 687 -33.82 -9.05 9.11
CA ASP A 687 -33.11 -9.53 7.92
C ASP A 687 -31.64 -9.77 8.24
N LEU A 688 -31.06 -8.92 9.09
CA LEU A 688 -29.71 -9.11 9.61
C LEU A 688 -29.62 -10.40 10.43
N VAL A 689 -30.54 -10.62 11.38
CA VAL A 689 -30.54 -11.86 12.19
C VAL A 689 -30.79 -13.10 11.33
N ALA A 690 -31.76 -13.07 10.41
CA ALA A 690 -32.05 -14.20 9.53
C ALA A 690 -30.86 -14.56 8.63
N SER A 691 -30.29 -13.58 7.93
CA SER A 691 -29.24 -13.82 6.94
C SER A 691 -27.87 -14.08 7.57
N ALA A 692 -27.59 -13.45 8.71
CA ALA A 692 -26.26 -13.41 9.31
C ALA A 692 -26.10 -14.40 10.47
N ILE A 693 -27.19 -14.80 11.13
CA ILE A 693 -27.18 -15.75 12.25
C ILE A 693 -27.94 -17.03 11.91
N LEU A 694 -29.20 -16.94 11.52
CA LEU A 694 -30.05 -18.15 11.38
C LEU A 694 -29.65 -18.99 10.18
N LYS A 695 -29.36 -18.36 9.03
CA LYS A 695 -28.98 -19.07 7.81
C LYS A 695 -27.73 -19.95 8.01
N PRO A 696 -26.60 -19.46 8.56
CA PRO A 696 -25.45 -20.31 8.85
C PRO A 696 -25.70 -21.42 9.87
N LEU A 697 -26.49 -21.15 10.92
CA LEU A 697 -26.86 -22.15 11.94
C LEU A 697 -27.72 -23.28 11.34
N ASN A 698 -28.71 -22.92 10.53
CA ASN A 698 -29.56 -23.89 9.83
C ASN A 698 -28.76 -24.70 8.80
N ALA A 699 -27.83 -24.07 8.08
CA ALA A 699 -26.93 -24.77 7.16
C ALA A 699 -26.07 -25.81 7.90
N LYS A 700 -25.51 -25.45 9.06
CA LYS A 700 -24.76 -26.40 9.90
C LYS A 700 -25.60 -27.60 10.34
N LEU A 701 -26.87 -27.38 10.67
CA LEU A 701 -27.82 -28.44 11.04
C LEU A 701 -28.34 -29.24 9.83
N GLY A 702 -28.11 -28.76 8.60
CA GLY A 702 -28.60 -29.36 7.36
C GLY A 702 -30.11 -29.24 7.15
N GLN A 703 -30.81 -28.45 7.98
CA GLN A 703 -32.24 -28.18 7.86
C GLN A 703 -32.64 -26.92 8.62
N ALA A 704 -33.83 -26.38 8.34
CA ALA A 704 -34.33 -25.14 8.96
C ALA A 704 -34.84 -25.38 10.39
N CYS A 705 -33.94 -25.32 11.37
CA CYS A 705 -34.28 -25.51 12.78
C CYS A 705 -34.59 -24.23 13.53
N PHE A 706 -34.12 -23.08 13.04
CA PHE A 706 -34.36 -21.77 13.63
C PHE A 706 -35.17 -20.91 12.67
N SER A 707 -36.25 -20.33 13.18
CA SER A 707 -37.10 -19.39 12.46
C SER A 707 -37.28 -18.08 13.23
N LEU A 708 -37.45 -16.97 12.52
CA LEU A 708 -37.73 -15.67 13.13
C LEU A 708 -39.10 -15.69 13.82
N GLY A 709 -39.16 -15.12 15.01
CA GLY A 709 -40.38 -14.82 15.75
C GLY A 709 -40.68 -13.32 15.80
N ALA A 710 -41.49 -12.93 16.78
CA ALA A 710 -41.84 -11.52 17.00
C ALA A 710 -40.58 -10.67 17.31
N THR A 711 -40.55 -9.45 16.78
CA THR A 711 -39.49 -8.48 17.04
C THR A 711 -40.07 -7.27 17.77
N SER A 712 -39.39 -6.79 18.80
CA SER A 712 -39.79 -5.62 19.58
C SER A 712 -38.56 -4.78 19.91
N GLY A 713 -38.44 -3.61 19.29
CA GLY A 713 -37.26 -2.75 19.41
C GLY A 713 -35.97 -3.49 18.99
N GLU A 714 -35.02 -3.58 19.91
CA GLU A 714 -33.73 -4.27 19.73
C GLU A 714 -33.81 -5.78 20.05
N GLN A 715 -34.96 -6.29 20.47
CA GLN A 715 -35.15 -7.69 20.80
C GLN A 715 -35.72 -8.47 19.61
N VAL A 716 -35.03 -9.55 19.23
CA VAL A 716 -35.47 -10.49 18.18
C VAL A 716 -35.74 -11.85 18.82
N ALA A 717 -36.98 -12.31 18.76
CA ALA A 717 -37.33 -13.67 19.14
C ALA A 717 -36.99 -14.63 18.00
N VAL A 718 -36.50 -15.81 18.36
CA VAL A 718 -36.22 -16.93 17.45
C VAL A 718 -36.86 -18.17 18.04
N THR A 719 -37.48 -18.99 17.20
CA THR A 719 -38.09 -20.26 17.61
C THR A 719 -37.25 -21.42 17.10
N PHE A 720 -36.93 -22.36 17.99
CA PHE A 720 -36.37 -23.66 17.63
C PHE A 720 -37.49 -24.64 17.31
N ASP A 721 -37.42 -25.27 16.12
CA ASP A 721 -38.38 -26.27 15.70
C ASP A 721 -38.19 -27.58 16.49
N LYS A 722 -39.27 -28.09 17.09
CA LYS A 722 -39.27 -29.35 17.83
C LYS A 722 -38.87 -30.55 16.95
N ALA A 723 -39.14 -30.49 15.64
CA ALA A 723 -38.70 -31.52 14.70
C ALA A 723 -37.17 -31.64 14.61
N CYS A 724 -36.43 -30.60 15.00
CA CYS A 724 -34.98 -30.61 15.09
C CYS A 724 -34.44 -31.13 16.44
N GLY A 725 -35.31 -31.53 17.37
CA GLY A 725 -34.92 -32.10 18.66
C GLY A 725 -34.33 -33.52 18.57
N ASP A 726 -34.28 -34.13 17.39
CA ASP A 726 -33.63 -35.43 17.17
C ASP A 726 -32.12 -35.35 17.52
N LYS A 727 -31.63 -36.33 18.30
CA LYS A 727 -30.22 -36.43 18.69
C LYS A 727 -29.27 -36.44 17.49
N ALA A 728 -29.66 -37.02 16.35
CA ALA A 728 -28.85 -37.05 15.15
C ALA A 728 -28.70 -35.66 14.51
N VAL A 729 -29.72 -34.81 14.61
CA VAL A 729 -29.68 -33.42 14.13
C VAL A 729 -28.86 -32.57 15.08
N LEU A 730 -29.12 -32.65 16.39
CA LEU A 730 -28.38 -31.89 17.41
C LEU A 730 -26.89 -32.26 17.45
N ALA A 731 -26.53 -33.51 17.20
CA ALA A 731 -25.13 -33.94 17.12
C ALA A 731 -24.34 -33.21 16.03
N ARG A 732 -25.00 -32.67 14.99
CA ARG A 732 -24.35 -31.86 13.95
C ARG A 732 -23.80 -30.54 14.49
N LEU A 733 -24.33 -30.02 15.60
CA LEU A 733 -23.76 -28.83 16.26
C LEU A 733 -22.30 -29.05 16.68
N ASP A 734 -21.94 -30.26 17.08
CA ASP A 734 -20.58 -30.60 17.49
C ASP A 734 -19.74 -31.25 16.38
N THR A 735 -20.36 -31.96 15.43
CA THR A 735 -19.66 -32.86 14.47
C THR A 735 -19.54 -32.32 13.05
N ASN A 736 -20.32 -31.29 12.69
CA ASN A 736 -20.13 -30.54 11.45
C ASN A 736 -19.20 -29.35 11.68
N PRO A 737 -18.54 -28.85 10.62
CA PRO A 737 -17.73 -27.64 10.71
C PRO A 737 -18.49 -26.48 11.37
N PRO A 738 -17.82 -25.50 12.00
CA PRO A 738 -18.48 -24.35 12.60
C PRO A 738 -19.36 -23.58 11.62
N ALA A 739 -20.47 -23.02 12.09
CA ALA A 739 -21.42 -22.24 11.31
C ALA A 739 -20.75 -21.04 10.64
N SER A 740 -19.67 -20.52 11.25
CA SER A 740 -18.83 -19.47 10.67
C SER A 740 -18.21 -19.86 9.32
N LEU A 741 -17.90 -21.14 9.09
CA LEU A 741 -17.33 -21.61 7.82
C LEU A 741 -18.37 -21.73 6.71
N TYR A 742 -19.63 -22.06 7.02
CA TYR A 742 -20.74 -22.05 6.04
C TYR A 742 -21.02 -20.64 5.49
N ALA A 743 -20.73 -19.62 6.31
CA ALA A 743 -20.84 -18.20 5.96
C ALA A 743 -19.55 -17.59 5.40
N ALA A 744 -18.43 -18.32 5.43
CA ALA A 744 -17.10 -17.79 5.14
C ALA A 744 -16.83 -17.71 3.63
N PRO A 745 -15.97 -16.76 3.19
CA PRO A 745 -15.51 -16.72 1.82
C PRO A 745 -14.78 -18.02 1.42
N PRO A 746 -14.90 -18.49 0.16
CA PRO A 746 -14.27 -19.74 -0.28
C PRO A 746 -12.74 -19.79 -0.07
N ALA A 747 -12.09 -18.63 -0.06
CA ALA A 747 -10.67 -18.48 0.26
C ALA A 747 -10.35 -18.91 1.69
N ARG A 748 -11.16 -18.49 2.66
CA ARG A 748 -11.02 -18.87 4.07
C ARG A 748 -11.35 -20.34 4.31
N GLN A 749 -12.42 -20.84 3.69
CA GLN A 749 -12.77 -22.25 3.76
C GLN A 749 -11.59 -23.13 3.32
N ARG A 750 -10.94 -22.79 2.19
CA ARG A 750 -9.76 -23.48 1.66
C ARG A 750 -8.49 -23.29 2.49
N SER A 751 -8.36 -22.20 3.25
CA SER A 751 -7.20 -21.98 4.11
C SER A 751 -7.30 -22.78 5.41
N VAL A 752 -8.51 -22.92 5.96
CA VAL A 752 -8.76 -23.61 7.23
C VAL A 752 -8.96 -25.11 7.05
N LEU A 753 -9.78 -25.54 6.08
CA LEU A 753 -10.12 -26.95 5.88
C LEU A 753 -9.21 -27.60 4.84
N LYS A 754 -8.59 -28.73 5.22
CA LYS A 754 -7.78 -29.57 4.34
C LYS A 754 -8.36 -30.96 4.19
N ASP A 755 -9.09 -31.45 5.20
CA ASP A 755 -9.80 -32.72 5.14
C ASP A 755 -10.93 -32.69 4.07
N PRO A 756 -10.85 -33.55 3.03
CA PRO A 756 -11.90 -33.67 2.02
C PRO A 756 -13.28 -34.00 2.58
N ASN A 757 -13.37 -34.72 3.71
CA ASN A 757 -14.66 -35.05 4.32
C ASN A 757 -15.30 -33.83 4.99
N ALA A 758 -14.51 -33.01 5.69
CA ALA A 758 -14.97 -31.74 6.25
C ALA A 758 -15.42 -30.76 5.15
N ILE A 759 -14.72 -30.72 4.01
CA ILE A 759 -15.09 -29.89 2.86
C ILE A 759 -16.43 -30.34 2.25
N ARG A 760 -16.65 -31.66 2.10
CA ARG A 760 -17.93 -32.20 1.60
C ARG A 760 -19.12 -31.78 2.48
N LYS A 761 -18.95 -31.74 3.80
CA LYS A 761 -19.99 -31.32 4.76
C LYS A 761 -20.38 -29.84 4.66
N LEU A 762 -19.56 -28.99 4.03
CA LEU A 762 -19.91 -27.58 3.73
C LEU A 762 -20.78 -27.40 2.49
N THR A 763 -20.90 -28.45 1.66
CA THR A 763 -21.63 -28.41 0.38
C THR A 763 -23.04 -29.00 0.51
N ILE A 764 -23.39 -29.48 1.70
CA ILE A 764 -24.72 -29.96 2.12
C ILE A 764 -25.45 -28.77 2.72
#